data_AF-A0A7C2IKU2-F1
#
_entry.id   AF-A0A7C2IKU2-F1
#
_cell.length_a   1.000
_cell.length_b   1.000
_cell.length_c   1.000
_cell.angle_alpha   90.00
_cell.angle_beta   90.00
_cell.angle_gamma   90.00
#
_symmetry.space_group_name_H-M   'P 1'
#
loop_
_entity.id
_entity.type
_entity.pdbx_description
1 polymer ?
#
loop_
_entity_poly.entity_id
_entity_poly.type
_entity_poly.pdbx_seq_one_letter_code
_entity_poly.pdbx_strand_id
1 'polypeptide(L)'
;VTTRPAPKAKPPEPGEGPKPQLWLINPFGGEPWPITDFSRGVSNYEWADADTIIFAAQEEPALYEKEIKEKKDTSIIVEDEPNAPPVRLFKFAVKAKKLTRLTDNADRIISFSLSPDGARAVTIHDRSLRFVYDNKVKPVVFLYELAAAGRKQIFAEPKFNVGQVRWAQDGKGFYAVSAFSNHPQYLNATIDELYYYDLASSAATKVDLRWENGLASGVWITEDGFITLLANGARHRAARYRREGGAWARQWIEGEHAQNIFGLQFGKDNKTLLYAYSTASLPTQWYRARLEGARIEGPAQLTDINQHFKKKTIAKSEVIRWKGALGEEVEGILYYPHNYEAGKKYALVVMIHGGPAGADFDEWDESWAYPTNLMCQRGAFVLRPNYHGSSNYGLKWVESIGNGNYYDLEVPDIEKGVDHLIAKGAIDADRLGVMGWSNGSILTIALTVTTTRYKVAGAGAGDVEWASDWGNAHFGAAFDNYYFGKSPLEDPQLYIKKSPFYRLDRVRTPTIIFFGTEDTNVPTQQGWMHYRALQQLGKTDVRFILFPGEKHSPQKLVHQRRKLEEELAWFDKYLFKTAKEENESFKPDSPLAVALKLKKAKGDGARYGLVDKDGCLIPETVKHAGLEIGRFEITRAQYAQFDKGYKVEPGKENYPANNISFEQARAYSEWLSKATGQLYRLATEEEAESLYATPAGPENTLDFWAGHAVNPDDAARLSRKIGEVGGPAPLLKEVGSFKGAGKDDPVFDLGGNVAEWVVAKDGSGRLMGGSADTPVDAKLRSRKPAPEYTGFRVVKGAPVAKQ
;
A
#
# COMPACT_ATOMS: atom_id res chain seq x y z
N VAL A 1 11.37 4.83 -30.40
CA VAL A 1 12.70 4.47 -29.88
C VAL A 1 13.64 5.61 -30.24
N THR A 2 14.19 6.31 -29.25
CA THR A 2 15.03 7.50 -29.48
C THR A 2 16.38 7.08 -30.08
N THR A 3 16.85 7.82 -31.09
CA THR A 3 18.18 7.65 -31.71
C THR A 3 19.27 8.48 -31.03
N ARG A 4 18.95 9.13 -29.90
CA ARG A 4 19.89 10.01 -29.21
C ARG A 4 20.72 9.20 -28.22
N PRO A 5 22.06 9.36 -28.22
CA PRO A 5 22.92 8.66 -27.27
C PRO A 5 22.57 9.05 -25.84
N ALA A 6 22.45 8.07 -24.95
CA ALA A 6 22.31 8.28 -23.52
C ALA A 6 23.49 9.15 -23.03
N PRO A 7 23.24 10.21 -22.24
CA PRO A 7 24.34 10.92 -21.62
C PRO A 7 25.11 9.97 -20.71
N LYS A 8 26.44 10.06 -20.74
CA LYS A 8 27.31 9.37 -19.79
C LYS A 8 27.14 10.04 -18.43
N ALA A 9 26.06 9.75 -17.70
CA ALA A 9 26.03 10.00 -16.27
C ALA A 9 27.15 9.16 -15.66
N LYS A 10 28.02 9.78 -14.86
CA LYS A 10 29.03 9.01 -14.12
C LYS A 10 28.25 8.02 -13.23
N PRO A 11 28.56 6.71 -13.27
CA PRO A 11 27.92 5.78 -12.34
C PRO A 11 28.12 6.29 -10.92
N PRO A 12 27.10 6.26 -10.05
CA PRO A 12 27.31 6.59 -8.65
C PRO A 12 28.45 5.74 -8.09
N GLU A 13 29.28 6.32 -7.24
CA GLU A 13 30.33 5.56 -6.57
C GLU A 13 29.72 4.48 -5.67
N PRO A 14 30.39 3.34 -5.46
CA PRO A 14 29.87 2.27 -4.61
C PRO A 14 29.50 2.81 -3.22
N GLY A 15 28.22 2.76 -2.87
CA GLY A 15 27.69 3.25 -1.58
C GLY A 15 26.99 4.61 -1.63
N GLU A 16 27.14 5.39 -2.71
CA GLU A 16 26.33 6.59 -2.93
C GLU A 16 25.12 6.25 -3.83
N GLY A 17 23.91 6.67 -3.45
CA GLY A 17 22.73 6.55 -4.31
C GLY A 17 22.77 7.52 -5.50
N PRO A 18 21.89 7.34 -6.52
CA PRO A 18 21.74 8.31 -7.58
C PRO A 18 21.29 9.67 -7.01
N LYS A 19 21.91 10.75 -7.45
CA LYS A 19 21.60 12.12 -7.01
C LYS A 19 20.54 12.74 -7.92
N PRO A 20 19.57 13.50 -7.39
CA PRO A 20 18.60 14.23 -8.21
C PRO A 20 19.29 15.16 -9.22
N GLN A 21 18.86 15.12 -10.48
CA GLN A 21 19.37 15.97 -11.56
C GLN A 21 18.21 16.60 -12.32
N LEU A 22 18.49 17.59 -13.18
CA LEU A 22 17.51 18.09 -14.13
C LEU A 22 17.42 17.14 -15.33
N TRP A 23 16.20 16.72 -15.64
CA TRP A 23 15.89 15.88 -16.80
C TRP A 23 14.87 16.60 -17.68
N LEU A 24 15.01 16.43 -18.99
CA LEU A 24 14.01 16.82 -19.96
C LEU A 24 13.31 15.57 -20.49
N ILE A 25 12.01 15.67 -20.72
CA ILE A 25 11.21 14.66 -21.39
C ILE A 25 10.29 15.36 -22.40
N ASN A 26 10.07 14.74 -23.55
CA ASN A 26 9.09 15.25 -24.50
C ASN A 26 7.68 15.05 -23.91
N PRO A 27 6.79 16.06 -23.89
CA PRO A 27 5.43 15.92 -23.36
C PRO A 27 4.59 14.86 -24.08
N PHE A 28 4.98 14.45 -25.29
CA PHE A 28 4.34 13.34 -26.03
C PHE A 28 4.94 11.96 -25.71
N GLY A 29 5.84 11.87 -24.73
CA GLY A 29 6.48 10.64 -24.28
C GLY A 29 7.85 10.38 -24.87
N GLY A 30 8.45 9.25 -24.48
CA GLY A 30 9.84 8.88 -24.78
C GLY A 30 10.70 8.82 -23.51
N GLU A 31 11.98 8.48 -23.69
CA GLU A 31 12.91 8.41 -22.56
C GLU A 31 13.32 9.82 -22.10
N PRO A 32 13.30 10.11 -20.79
CA PRO A 32 13.85 11.35 -20.27
C PRO A 32 15.37 11.37 -20.45
N TRP A 33 15.97 12.56 -20.62
CA TRP A 33 17.41 12.73 -20.71
C TRP A 33 17.91 13.79 -19.72
N PRO A 34 19.04 13.52 -19.04
CA PRO A 34 19.60 14.47 -18.09
C PRO A 34 20.25 15.63 -18.84
N ILE A 35 20.14 16.83 -18.27
CA ILE A 35 20.81 18.03 -18.77
C ILE A 35 21.83 18.60 -17.77
N THR A 36 21.94 17.97 -16.59
CA THR A 36 22.93 18.32 -15.55
C THR A 36 23.62 17.07 -15.01
N ASP A 37 24.82 17.26 -14.43
CA ASP A 37 25.61 16.24 -13.73
C ASP A 37 26.26 16.86 -12.49
N PHE A 38 25.43 17.40 -11.60
CA PHE A 38 25.92 18.00 -10.36
C PHE A 38 26.44 16.93 -9.41
N SER A 39 27.59 17.20 -8.79
CA SER A 39 28.14 16.37 -7.71
C SER A 39 27.20 16.26 -6.51
N ARG A 40 26.23 17.18 -6.39
CA ARG A 40 25.17 17.21 -5.38
C ARG A 40 23.80 17.35 -6.03
N GLY A 41 22.77 16.82 -5.38
CA GLY A 41 21.42 16.79 -5.94
C GLY A 41 20.82 18.19 -6.14
N VAL A 42 20.04 18.35 -7.20
CA VAL A 42 19.13 19.49 -7.38
C VAL A 42 17.92 19.33 -6.45
N SER A 43 17.56 20.37 -5.68
CA SER A 43 16.44 20.30 -4.73
C SER A 43 15.13 20.85 -5.30
N ASN A 44 15.19 21.96 -6.06
CA ASN A 44 14.01 22.67 -6.61
C ASN A 44 14.37 23.26 -7.97
N TYR A 45 13.40 23.40 -8.88
CA TYR A 45 13.62 24.08 -10.17
C TYR A 45 12.35 24.74 -10.71
N GLU A 46 12.53 25.80 -11.49
CA GLU A 46 11.48 26.50 -12.24
C GLU A 46 12.02 26.94 -13.61
N TRP A 47 11.16 26.96 -14.63
CA TRP A 47 11.49 27.56 -15.92
C TRP A 47 11.37 29.08 -15.82
N ALA A 48 12.43 29.80 -16.19
CA ALA A 48 12.40 31.26 -16.30
C ALA A 48 11.88 31.72 -17.67
N ASP A 49 12.15 30.93 -18.72
CA ASP A 49 11.65 31.14 -20.08
C ASP A 49 11.67 29.80 -20.86
N ALA A 50 11.56 29.81 -22.19
CA ALA A 50 11.54 28.58 -23.00
C ALA A 50 12.90 27.87 -23.15
N ASP A 51 14.00 28.48 -22.73
CA ASP A 51 15.37 27.96 -22.82
C ASP A 51 16.13 27.97 -21.49
N THR A 52 15.61 28.67 -20.48
CA THR A 52 16.30 28.88 -19.20
C THR A 52 15.58 28.17 -18.05
N ILE A 53 16.32 27.37 -17.30
CA ILE A 53 15.88 26.79 -16.03
C ILE A 53 16.67 27.44 -14.89
N ILE A 54 15.99 27.87 -13.83
CA ILE A 54 16.61 28.24 -12.56
C ILE A 54 16.35 27.13 -11.56
N PHE A 55 17.34 26.79 -10.76
CA PHE A 55 17.23 25.71 -9.77
C PHE A 55 18.09 25.98 -8.54
N ALA A 56 17.71 25.35 -7.43
CA ALA A 56 18.45 25.37 -6.18
C ALA A 56 19.31 24.10 -6.06
N ALA A 57 20.59 24.28 -5.73
CA ALA A 57 21.52 23.18 -5.49
C ALA A 57 22.62 23.60 -4.50
N GLN A 58 23.25 22.61 -3.89
CA GLN A 58 24.49 22.82 -3.14
C GLN A 58 25.69 22.95 -4.11
N GLU A 59 26.74 23.65 -3.70
CA GLU A 59 27.97 23.74 -4.50
C GLU A 59 28.79 22.44 -4.47
N GLU A 60 29.80 22.36 -5.35
CA GLU A 60 30.78 21.28 -5.34
C GLU A 60 31.40 21.08 -3.94
N PRO A 61 31.72 19.83 -3.53
CA PRO A 61 32.30 19.54 -2.22
C PRO A 61 33.53 20.40 -1.90
N ALA A 62 33.55 20.95 -0.68
CA ALA A 62 34.68 21.68 -0.13
C ALA A 62 35.88 20.76 0.14
N LEU A 63 37.06 21.34 0.37
CA LEU A 63 38.27 20.57 0.71
C LEU A 63 38.05 19.71 1.96
N TYR A 64 37.44 20.28 3.01
CA TYR A 64 37.08 19.58 4.25
C TYR A 64 36.34 18.27 3.99
N GLU A 65 35.31 18.30 3.15
CA GLU A 65 34.49 17.13 2.84
C GLU A 65 35.25 16.10 1.99
N LYS A 66 36.09 16.57 1.06
CA LYS A 66 36.97 15.70 0.27
C LYS A 66 37.96 14.96 1.18
N GLU A 67 38.55 15.66 2.15
CA GLU A 67 39.46 15.05 3.13
C GLU A 67 38.78 14.03 4.03
N ILE A 68 37.55 14.30 4.51
CA ILE A 68 36.76 13.31 5.28
C ILE A 68 36.51 12.06 4.44
N LYS A 69 36.09 12.24 3.19
CA LYS A 69 35.83 11.14 2.26
C LYS A 69 37.11 10.33 1.97
N GLU A 70 38.24 10.99 1.74
CA GLU A 70 39.54 10.36 1.53
C GLU A 70 39.99 9.54 2.75
N LYS A 71 39.76 10.06 3.96
CA LYS A 71 40.01 9.36 5.23
C LYS A 71 39.03 8.22 5.49
N LYS A 72 37.95 8.11 4.71
CA LYS A 72 36.82 7.19 4.94
C LYS A 72 36.25 7.34 6.35
N ASP A 73 36.27 8.56 6.87
CA ASP A 73 35.71 8.86 8.18
C ASP A 73 34.19 8.91 8.05
N THR A 74 33.53 7.90 8.63
CA THR A 74 32.06 7.79 8.64
C THR A 74 31.44 8.37 9.91
N SER A 75 32.21 9.09 10.73
CA SER A 75 31.67 9.82 11.88
C SER A 75 30.80 10.99 11.41
N ILE A 76 29.82 11.36 12.23
CA ILE A 76 28.88 12.45 11.94
C ILE A 76 29.01 13.46 13.07
N ILE A 77 29.34 14.70 12.71
CA ILE A 77 29.20 15.86 13.61
C ILE A 77 27.76 16.33 13.51
N VAL A 78 26.99 16.17 14.59
CA VAL A 78 25.54 16.44 14.61
C VAL A 78 25.22 17.90 14.31
N GLU A 79 26.06 18.83 14.76
CA GLU A 79 25.90 20.28 14.55
C GLU A 79 27.12 20.90 13.87
N ASP A 80 27.31 20.61 12.58
CA ASP A 80 28.42 21.16 11.80
C ASP A 80 28.02 22.37 10.95
N GLU A 81 27.42 23.39 11.60
CA GLU A 81 26.99 24.61 10.91
C GLU A 81 28.12 25.30 10.10
N PRO A 82 29.36 25.42 10.60
CA PRO A 82 30.44 26.07 9.86
C PRO A 82 30.82 25.37 8.54
N ASN A 83 30.67 24.05 8.48
CA ASN A 83 30.95 23.28 7.26
C ASN A 83 29.68 22.87 6.50
N ALA A 84 28.51 23.30 6.95
CA ALA A 84 27.25 23.05 6.26
C ALA A 84 27.25 23.77 4.89
N PRO A 85 27.13 23.04 3.77
CA PRO A 85 27.22 23.63 2.45
C PRO A 85 26.01 24.53 2.15
N PRO A 86 26.23 25.74 1.59
CA PRO A 86 25.13 26.62 1.21
C PRO A 86 24.32 25.99 0.07
N VAL A 87 23.04 26.36 0.00
CA VAL A 87 22.18 26.07 -1.16
C VAL A 87 21.94 27.38 -1.89
N ARG A 88 22.28 27.41 -3.17
CA ARG A 88 22.28 28.63 -4.02
C ARG A 88 21.42 28.42 -5.25
N LEU A 89 21.02 29.53 -5.88
CA LEU A 89 20.35 29.49 -7.17
C LEU A 89 21.36 29.47 -8.32
N PHE A 90 21.04 28.65 -9.31
CA PHE A 90 21.79 28.51 -10.54
C PHE A 90 20.87 28.65 -11.74
N LYS A 91 21.38 29.24 -12.81
CA LYS A 91 20.77 29.35 -14.13
C LYS A 91 21.40 28.34 -15.07
N PHE A 92 20.58 27.53 -15.73
CA PHE A 92 20.99 26.65 -16.82
C PHE A 92 20.30 27.05 -18.13
N ALA A 93 21.08 27.50 -19.11
CA ALA A 93 20.61 27.75 -20.47
C ALA A 93 20.70 26.46 -21.28
N VAL A 94 19.56 25.90 -21.67
CA VAL A 94 19.41 24.53 -22.21
C VAL A 94 20.10 24.39 -23.56
N LYS A 95 19.83 25.27 -24.53
CA LYS A 95 20.46 25.22 -25.85
C LYS A 95 21.97 25.45 -25.78
N ALA A 96 22.39 26.43 -24.99
CA ALA A 96 23.81 26.78 -24.84
C ALA A 96 24.58 25.80 -23.94
N LYS A 97 23.88 24.93 -23.20
CA LYS A 97 24.43 24.06 -22.14
C LYS A 97 25.31 24.85 -21.15
N LYS A 98 24.90 26.07 -20.83
CA LYS A 98 25.67 26.99 -20.00
C LYS A 98 25.07 27.08 -18.60
N LEU A 99 25.90 26.78 -17.61
CA LEU A 99 25.59 26.96 -16.20
C LEU A 99 26.12 28.31 -15.70
N THR A 100 25.36 29.00 -14.85
CA THR A 100 25.77 30.26 -14.21
C THR A 100 25.19 30.33 -12.81
N ARG A 101 26.02 30.65 -11.80
CA ARG A 101 25.55 30.87 -10.44
C ARG A 101 24.87 32.24 -10.34
N LEU A 102 23.72 32.31 -9.67
CA LEU A 102 22.92 33.54 -9.52
C LEU A 102 23.02 34.16 -8.12
N THR A 103 23.28 33.38 -7.08
CA THR A 103 23.36 33.88 -5.70
C THR A 103 24.70 33.53 -5.05
N ASP A 104 25.09 34.31 -4.05
CA ASP A 104 26.35 34.20 -3.30
C ASP A 104 26.12 33.98 -1.79
N ASN A 105 24.88 33.67 -1.40
CA ASN A 105 24.47 33.49 -0.01
C ASN A 105 25.24 32.36 0.69
N ALA A 106 25.37 32.46 2.02
CA ALA A 106 26.06 31.48 2.86
C ALA A 106 25.10 30.48 3.54
N ASP A 107 23.82 30.82 3.60
CA ASP A 107 22.74 30.02 4.15
C ASP A 107 22.16 29.05 3.10
N ARG A 108 21.10 28.32 3.47
CA ARG A 108 20.52 27.26 2.62
C ARG A 108 19.15 27.70 2.08
N ILE A 109 19.06 27.98 0.79
CA ILE A 109 17.76 28.15 0.11
C ILE A 109 17.00 26.82 0.13
N ILE A 110 15.89 26.77 0.86
CA ILE A 110 15.03 25.58 0.97
C ILE A 110 13.83 25.62 0.00
N SER A 111 13.50 26.80 -0.51
CA SER A 111 12.41 27.00 -1.47
C SER A 111 12.60 28.34 -2.20
N PHE A 112 12.12 28.43 -3.44
CA PHE A 112 12.07 29.70 -4.17
C PHE A 112 10.88 29.74 -5.13
N SER A 113 10.54 30.93 -5.62
CA SER A 113 9.56 31.14 -6.69
C SER A 113 9.96 32.32 -7.58
N LEU A 114 9.89 32.14 -8.90
CA LEU A 114 10.27 33.14 -9.90
C LEU A 114 9.12 34.07 -10.28
N SER A 115 9.43 35.34 -10.50
CA SER A 115 8.49 36.26 -11.14
C SER A 115 8.14 35.81 -12.56
N PRO A 116 6.97 36.20 -13.11
CA PRO A 116 6.53 35.74 -14.43
C PRO A 116 7.50 36.08 -15.59
N ASP A 117 8.28 37.15 -15.43
CA ASP A 117 9.32 37.58 -16.38
C ASP A 117 10.69 36.94 -16.13
N GLY A 118 10.83 36.12 -15.09
CA GLY A 118 12.08 35.47 -14.68
C GLY A 118 13.16 36.43 -14.16
N ALA A 119 12.84 37.71 -13.93
CA ALA A 119 13.82 38.71 -13.50
C ALA A 119 14.07 38.70 -11.97
N ARG A 120 13.09 38.24 -11.18
CA ARG A 120 13.13 38.21 -9.72
C ARG A 120 12.89 36.82 -9.18
N ALA A 121 13.38 36.58 -7.97
CA ALA A 121 13.05 35.38 -7.19
C ALA A 121 12.71 35.76 -5.75
N VAL A 122 11.67 35.16 -5.19
CA VAL A 122 11.47 35.13 -3.74
C VAL A 122 12.03 33.81 -3.22
N THR A 123 12.91 33.86 -2.23
CA THR A 123 13.61 32.70 -1.67
C THR A 123 13.39 32.60 -0.17
N ILE A 124 13.31 31.36 0.34
CA ILE A 124 13.23 31.06 1.77
C ILE A 124 14.52 30.37 2.17
N HIS A 125 15.20 30.91 3.19
CA HIS A 125 16.54 30.50 3.60
C HIS A 125 16.52 29.95 5.02
N ASP A 126 16.93 28.69 5.18
CA ASP A 126 17.29 28.12 6.47
C ASP A 126 18.69 28.59 6.89
N ARG A 127 18.80 29.01 8.14
CA ARG A 127 20.02 29.59 8.74
C ARG A 127 20.53 28.81 9.93
N SER A 128 19.85 27.74 10.36
CA SER A 128 20.35 26.91 11.44
C SER A 128 19.90 25.47 11.30
N LEU A 129 20.86 24.54 11.37
CA LEU A 129 20.60 23.10 11.41
C LEU A 129 19.73 22.71 12.61
N ARG A 130 19.69 23.53 13.66
CA ARG A 130 18.88 23.31 14.87
C ARG A 130 17.45 23.82 14.77
N PHE A 131 17.10 24.55 13.70
CA PHE A 131 15.76 25.14 13.62
C PHE A 131 14.66 24.09 13.71
N VAL A 132 14.86 22.90 13.13
CA VAL A 132 13.91 21.78 13.23
C VAL A 132 13.78 21.30 14.67
N TYR A 133 14.88 21.26 15.42
CA TYR A 133 14.89 20.82 16.82
C TYR A 133 14.22 21.81 17.77
N ASP A 134 14.50 23.13 17.68
CA ASP A 134 14.09 24.09 18.72
C ASP A 134 13.29 25.32 18.24
N ASN A 135 13.11 25.50 16.94
CA ASN A 135 12.47 26.65 16.29
C ASN A 135 13.04 28.04 16.66
N LYS A 136 14.26 28.16 17.21
CA LYS A 136 14.80 29.45 17.67
C LYS A 136 15.25 30.36 16.53
N VAL A 137 16.02 29.83 15.59
CA VAL A 137 16.54 30.61 14.45
C VAL A 137 15.65 30.38 13.23
N LYS A 138 14.59 31.18 13.12
CA LYS A 138 13.63 31.05 12.01
C LYS A 138 14.29 31.24 10.63
N PRO A 139 13.80 30.52 9.61
CA PRO A 139 14.08 30.83 8.21
C PRO A 139 13.71 32.28 7.88
N VAL A 140 14.41 32.85 6.89
CA VAL A 140 14.18 34.22 6.43
C VAL A 140 13.82 34.23 4.95
N VAL A 141 13.07 35.25 4.56
CA VAL A 141 12.59 35.42 3.19
C VAL A 141 13.33 36.58 2.52
N PHE A 142 13.85 36.36 1.31
CA PHE A 142 14.49 37.39 0.51
C PHE A 142 13.79 37.56 -0.83
N LEU A 143 13.73 38.79 -1.31
CA LEU A 143 13.44 39.13 -2.71
C LEU A 143 14.76 39.45 -3.41
N TYR A 144 15.07 38.71 -4.47
CA TYR A 144 16.24 38.86 -5.31
C TYR A 144 15.90 39.55 -6.63
N GLU A 145 16.76 40.46 -7.06
CA GLU A 145 16.85 40.97 -8.44
C GLU A 145 17.98 40.21 -9.15
N LEU A 146 17.63 39.22 -9.98
CA LEU A 146 18.57 38.20 -10.45
C LEU A 146 19.66 38.75 -11.39
N ALA A 147 19.39 39.86 -12.09
CA ALA A 147 20.35 40.49 -12.98
C ALA A 147 21.37 41.40 -12.25
N ALA A 148 20.98 41.98 -11.12
CA ALA A 148 21.77 42.97 -10.39
C ALA A 148 22.49 42.40 -9.15
N ALA A 149 22.28 41.11 -8.86
CA ALA A 149 22.77 40.42 -7.65
C ALA A 149 22.37 41.09 -6.32
N GLY A 150 21.32 41.93 -6.33
CA GLY A 150 20.78 42.59 -5.15
C GLY A 150 19.70 41.76 -4.48
N ARG A 151 19.69 41.73 -3.13
CA ARG A 151 18.61 41.10 -2.34
C ARG A 151 18.10 42.02 -1.24
N LYS A 152 16.80 41.92 -0.95
CA LYS A 152 16.13 42.60 0.16
C LYS A 152 15.43 41.57 1.04
N GLN A 153 15.65 41.62 2.35
CA GLN A 153 14.87 40.80 3.27
C GLN A 153 13.44 41.35 3.33
N ILE A 154 12.46 40.45 3.23
CA ILE A 154 11.03 40.73 3.32
C ILE A 154 10.41 39.83 4.38
N PHE A 155 9.20 40.15 4.86
CA PHE A 155 8.55 39.44 5.97
C PHE A 155 9.44 39.34 7.22
N ALA A 156 10.16 40.41 7.56
CA ALA A 156 11.10 40.43 8.68
C ALA A 156 10.41 40.49 10.07
N GLU A 157 9.10 40.73 10.11
CA GLU A 157 8.34 40.74 11.37
C GLU A 157 8.25 39.32 11.97
N PRO A 158 8.42 39.15 13.30
CA PRO A 158 8.48 37.82 13.94
C PRO A 158 7.26 36.91 13.73
N LYS A 159 6.11 37.49 13.37
CA LYS A 159 4.84 36.80 13.14
C LYS A 159 4.83 35.96 11.86
N PHE A 160 5.70 36.24 10.90
CA PHE A 160 5.70 35.57 9.60
C PHE A 160 6.48 34.26 9.65
N ASN A 161 5.87 33.19 9.13
CA ASN A 161 6.48 31.88 8.94
C ASN A 161 6.15 31.40 7.52
N VAL A 162 6.66 32.14 6.52
CA VAL A 162 6.34 31.91 5.11
C VAL A 162 6.97 30.60 4.64
N GLY A 163 6.13 29.68 4.16
CA GLY A 163 6.56 28.38 3.61
C GLY A 163 6.45 28.29 2.09
N GLN A 164 5.56 29.08 1.48
CA GLN A 164 5.28 29.02 0.05
C GLN A 164 4.97 30.40 -0.52
N VAL A 165 5.40 30.65 -1.76
CA VAL A 165 5.14 31.89 -2.51
C VAL A 165 4.60 31.57 -3.90
N ARG A 166 3.66 32.39 -4.38
CA ARG A 166 3.06 32.31 -5.71
C ARG A 166 2.92 33.69 -6.31
N TRP A 167 3.62 33.96 -7.40
CA TRP A 167 3.58 35.26 -8.07
C TRP A 167 2.24 35.57 -8.71
N ALA A 168 1.76 36.80 -8.57
CA ALA A 168 0.64 37.27 -9.37
C ALA A 168 1.04 37.32 -10.85
N GLN A 169 0.09 37.05 -11.75
CA GLN A 169 0.37 36.93 -13.18
C GLN A 169 0.91 38.23 -13.80
N ASP A 170 0.56 39.39 -13.22
CA ASP A 170 1.04 40.71 -13.66
C ASP A 170 2.44 41.08 -13.14
N GLY A 171 3.04 40.25 -12.27
CA GLY A 171 4.36 40.47 -11.69
C GLY A 171 4.45 41.66 -10.73
N LYS A 172 3.34 42.34 -10.37
CA LYS A 172 3.34 43.51 -9.47
C LYS A 172 3.45 43.13 -8.00
N GLY A 173 3.27 41.85 -7.68
CA GLY A 173 3.32 41.31 -6.33
C GLY A 173 3.18 39.81 -6.34
N PHE A 174 3.06 39.23 -5.15
CA PHE A 174 2.93 37.79 -4.98
C PHE A 174 2.15 37.45 -3.71
N TYR A 175 1.57 36.25 -3.71
CA TYR A 175 0.91 35.66 -2.57
C TYR A 175 1.90 34.81 -1.77
N ALA A 176 1.91 34.97 -0.45
CA ALA A 176 2.73 34.21 0.47
C ALA A 176 1.83 33.45 1.45
N VAL A 177 1.99 32.12 1.51
CA VAL A 177 1.37 31.27 2.51
C VAL A 177 2.26 31.25 3.75
N SER A 178 1.70 31.67 4.87
CA SER A 178 2.40 31.76 6.15
C SER A 178 1.68 30.93 7.19
N ALA A 179 2.40 29.99 7.81
CA ALA A 179 1.89 29.23 8.93
C ALA A 179 1.68 30.16 10.13
N PHE A 180 0.54 30.02 10.81
CA PHE A 180 0.15 30.83 11.95
C PHE A 180 -0.21 29.95 13.15
N SER A 181 0.34 30.29 14.30
CA SER A 181 0.02 29.74 15.62
C SER A 181 -0.06 30.89 16.63
N ASN A 182 -0.88 30.73 17.68
CA ASN A 182 -0.86 31.63 18.83
C ASN A 182 0.40 31.45 19.71
N HIS A 183 1.12 30.33 19.55
CA HIS A 183 2.33 30.09 20.29
C HIS A 183 3.47 30.99 19.76
N PRO A 184 4.20 31.72 20.63
CA PRO A 184 5.14 32.75 20.20
C PRO A 184 6.39 32.22 19.48
N GLN A 185 6.74 30.95 19.69
CA GLN A 185 7.96 30.33 19.14
C GLN A 185 7.70 29.10 18.26
N TYR A 186 7.16 28.03 18.85
CA TYR A 186 6.93 26.74 18.20
C TYR A 186 5.80 26.76 17.17
N LEU A 187 5.96 26.01 16.08
CA LEU A 187 5.06 25.98 14.92
C LEU A 187 4.40 24.61 14.69
N ASN A 188 4.16 23.86 15.77
CA ASN A 188 3.76 22.45 15.68
C ASN A 188 2.27 22.24 15.39
N ALA A 189 1.40 23.17 15.80
CA ALA A 189 0.00 23.20 15.38
C ALA A 189 -0.31 24.59 14.82
N THR A 190 -0.70 24.63 13.55
CA THR A 190 -0.86 25.88 12.80
C THR A 190 -2.06 25.80 11.88
N ILE A 191 -2.56 26.97 11.47
CA ILE A 191 -3.31 27.12 10.23
C ILE A 191 -2.48 27.89 9.22
N ASP A 192 -2.78 27.70 7.94
CA ASP A 192 -2.15 28.48 6.89
C ASP A 192 -2.96 29.75 6.58
N GLU A 193 -2.30 30.89 6.68
CA GLU A 193 -2.81 32.20 6.30
C GLU A 193 -2.21 32.66 4.96
N LEU A 194 -2.96 33.50 4.23
CA LEU A 194 -2.52 34.05 2.95
C LEU A 194 -2.24 35.55 3.07
N TYR A 195 -1.10 35.98 2.55
CA TYR A 195 -0.71 37.38 2.46
C TYR A 195 -0.42 37.76 1.01
N TYR A 196 -0.77 38.97 0.59
CA TYR A 196 -0.30 39.54 -0.67
C TYR A 196 0.79 40.58 -0.39
N TYR A 197 1.97 40.39 -0.97
CA TYR A 197 3.05 41.34 -0.93
C TYR A 197 3.03 42.19 -2.21
N ASP A 198 2.86 43.49 -2.04
CA ASP A 198 2.84 44.47 -3.13
C ASP A 198 4.24 45.07 -3.31
N LEU A 199 4.80 44.96 -4.53
CA LEU A 199 6.18 45.41 -4.78
C LEU A 199 6.31 46.94 -4.72
N ALA A 200 5.28 47.68 -5.15
CA ALA A 200 5.32 49.14 -5.23
C ALA A 200 5.39 49.76 -3.83
N SER A 201 4.57 49.27 -2.91
CA SER A 201 4.55 49.71 -1.51
C SER A 201 5.54 48.98 -0.61
N SER A 202 6.10 47.84 -1.06
CA SER A 202 6.92 46.95 -0.24
C SER A 202 6.23 46.49 1.05
N ALA A 203 4.92 46.25 0.98
CA ALA A 203 4.10 45.89 2.14
C ALA A 203 3.35 44.57 1.91
N ALA A 204 3.22 43.79 2.99
CA ALA A 204 2.40 42.58 3.03
C ALA A 204 1.03 42.89 3.64
N THR A 205 -0.05 42.53 2.94
CA THR A 205 -1.43 42.65 3.41
C THR A 205 -2.04 41.26 3.55
N LYS A 206 -2.64 40.95 4.70
CA LYS A 206 -3.37 39.69 4.87
C LYS A 206 -4.57 39.64 3.92
N VAL A 207 -4.73 38.53 3.22
CA VAL A 207 -5.89 38.27 2.38
C VAL A 207 -7.02 37.78 3.27
N ASP A 208 -8.13 38.50 3.30
CA ASP A 208 -9.34 38.07 4.02
C ASP A 208 -10.02 36.93 3.25
N LEU A 209 -9.79 35.70 3.71
CA LEU A 209 -10.42 34.50 3.16
C LEU A 209 -11.92 34.39 3.51
N ARG A 210 -12.41 35.20 4.46
CA ARG A 210 -13.76 35.08 5.05
C ARG A 210 -14.05 33.64 5.52
N TRP A 211 -13.03 32.97 6.03
CA TRP A 211 -13.04 31.57 6.40
C TRP A 211 -12.04 31.33 7.52
N GLU A 212 -12.53 30.97 8.70
CA GLU A 212 -11.73 30.94 9.93
C GLU A 212 -10.78 29.74 10.03
N ASN A 213 -11.06 28.66 9.28
CA ASN A 213 -10.23 27.46 9.34
C ASN A 213 -8.89 27.60 8.58
N GLY A 214 -8.70 28.69 7.84
CA GLY A 214 -7.51 28.92 7.02
C GLY A 214 -7.54 28.17 5.69
N LEU A 215 -6.37 28.12 5.05
CA LEU A 215 -6.15 27.34 3.84
C LEU A 215 -6.01 25.85 4.18
N ALA A 216 -6.52 24.98 3.30
CA ALA A 216 -6.18 23.56 3.32
C ALA A 216 -5.01 23.27 2.39
N SER A 217 -5.08 23.75 1.14
CA SER A 217 -4.06 23.47 0.14
C SER A 217 -4.17 24.41 -1.06
N GLY A 218 -3.01 24.74 -1.62
CA GLY A 218 -2.85 25.33 -2.93
C GLY A 218 -3.32 26.78 -3.07
N VAL A 219 -2.56 27.56 -3.83
CA VAL A 219 -2.97 28.89 -4.29
C VAL A 219 -2.67 28.93 -5.78
N TRP A 220 -3.71 28.79 -6.60
CA TRP A 220 -3.61 28.75 -8.05
C TRP A 220 -4.00 30.09 -8.64
N ILE A 221 -3.03 30.74 -9.26
CA ILE A 221 -3.16 32.12 -9.73
C ILE A 221 -4.04 32.18 -10.98
N THR A 222 -4.95 33.15 -11.00
CA THR A 222 -5.77 33.51 -12.17
C THR A 222 -5.41 34.93 -12.61
N GLU A 223 -5.85 35.31 -13.81
CA GLU A 223 -5.61 36.66 -14.35
C GLU A 223 -6.11 37.78 -13.42
N ASP A 224 -7.21 37.53 -12.72
CA ASP A 224 -7.89 38.48 -11.84
C ASP A 224 -7.71 38.19 -10.34
N GLY A 225 -6.92 37.19 -9.96
CA GLY A 225 -6.77 36.80 -8.55
C GLY A 225 -6.22 35.38 -8.37
N PHE A 226 -6.97 34.53 -7.67
CA PHE A 226 -6.57 33.14 -7.42
C PHE A 226 -7.76 32.23 -7.07
N ILE A 227 -7.52 30.93 -7.11
CA ILE A 227 -8.37 29.88 -6.54
C ILE A 227 -7.57 29.14 -5.46
N THR A 228 -8.25 28.65 -4.44
CA THR A 228 -7.64 27.88 -3.34
C THR A 228 -8.63 26.86 -2.76
N LEU A 229 -8.10 25.85 -2.08
CA LEU A 229 -8.88 24.93 -1.26
C LEU A 229 -8.82 25.39 0.20
N LEU A 230 -9.98 25.66 0.78
CA LEU A 230 -10.12 26.08 2.18
C LEU A 230 -10.38 24.87 3.08
N ALA A 231 -9.92 24.98 4.33
CA ALA A 231 -10.02 23.93 5.33
C ALA A 231 -11.45 23.67 5.83
N ASN A 232 -11.96 22.44 5.69
CA ASN A 232 -13.37 22.15 5.93
C ASN A 232 -13.61 20.71 6.41
N GLY A 233 -12.92 20.32 7.50
CA GLY A 233 -13.05 19.00 8.13
C GLY A 233 -12.41 17.88 7.32
N ALA A 234 -13.10 16.77 7.09
CA ALA A 234 -12.67 15.66 6.24
C ALA A 234 -12.73 16.00 4.75
N ARG A 235 -13.09 17.23 4.37
CA ARG A 235 -13.13 17.70 2.98
C ARG A 235 -12.46 19.05 2.84
N HIS A 236 -12.24 19.45 1.60
CA HIS A 236 -11.87 20.81 1.26
C HIS A 236 -13.06 21.58 0.71
N ARG A 237 -13.00 22.91 0.78
CA ARG A 237 -13.96 23.79 0.12
C ARG A 237 -13.27 24.71 -0.86
N ALA A 238 -13.46 24.45 -2.16
CA ALA A 238 -12.85 25.24 -3.22
C ALA A 238 -13.49 26.63 -3.34
N ALA A 239 -12.65 27.67 -3.45
CA ALA A 239 -13.10 29.06 -3.58
C ALA A 239 -12.23 29.85 -4.56
N ARG A 240 -12.88 30.74 -5.34
CA ARG A 240 -12.25 31.75 -6.19
C ARG A 240 -12.23 33.10 -5.47
N TYR A 241 -11.13 33.81 -5.60
CA TYR A 241 -10.93 35.15 -5.07
C TYR A 241 -10.50 36.06 -6.20
N ARG A 242 -11.28 37.12 -6.47
CA ARG A 242 -10.97 38.12 -7.48
C ARG A 242 -10.58 39.43 -6.82
N ARG A 243 -9.58 40.13 -7.37
CA ARG A 243 -9.12 41.41 -6.84
C ARG A 243 -10.09 42.52 -7.26
N GLU A 244 -10.71 43.17 -6.28
CA GLU A 244 -11.69 44.26 -6.48
C GLU A 244 -11.32 45.42 -5.55
N GLY A 245 -10.92 46.58 -6.10
CA GLY A 245 -10.65 47.79 -5.30
C GLY A 245 -9.56 47.67 -4.23
N GLY A 246 -8.59 46.76 -4.41
CA GLY A 246 -7.53 46.49 -3.41
C GLY A 246 -7.87 45.40 -2.39
N ALA A 247 -9.09 44.85 -2.43
CA ALA A 247 -9.54 43.71 -1.63
C ALA A 247 -9.78 42.47 -2.51
N TRP A 248 -10.23 41.36 -1.90
CA TRP A 248 -10.59 40.13 -2.59
C TRP A 248 -12.07 39.79 -2.39
N ALA A 249 -12.79 39.65 -3.50
CA ALA A 249 -14.17 39.15 -3.52
C ALA A 249 -14.16 37.63 -3.68
N ARG A 250 -14.76 36.91 -2.71
CA ARG A 250 -14.86 35.45 -2.71
C ARG A 250 -16.11 34.98 -3.45
N GLN A 251 -15.94 33.94 -4.27
CA GLN A 251 -17.01 33.13 -4.84
C GLN A 251 -16.72 31.64 -4.57
N TRP A 252 -17.75 30.86 -4.23
CA TRP A 252 -17.58 29.41 -4.07
C TRP A 252 -17.44 28.76 -5.44
N ILE A 253 -16.54 27.78 -5.53
CA ILE A 253 -16.52 26.92 -6.70
C ILE A 253 -17.72 25.97 -6.61
N GLU A 254 -18.55 25.97 -7.65
CA GLU A 254 -19.75 25.16 -7.78
C GLU A 254 -19.65 24.18 -8.94
N GLY A 255 -20.53 23.19 -8.95
CA GLY A 255 -20.60 22.17 -9.99
C GLY A 255 -20.32 20.77 -9.46
N GLU A 256 -20.32 19.81 -10.38
CA GLU A 256 -19.96 18.42 -10.08
C GLU A 256 -18.53 18.36 -9.52
N HIS A 257 -18.29 17.43 -8.59
CA HIS A 257 -16.98 17.19 -7.93
C HIS A 257 -16.46 18.29 -6.99
N ALA A 258 -17.07 19.48 -6.93
CA ALA A 258 -16.53 20.64 -6.20
C ALA A 258 -16.24 20.40 -4.70
N GLN A 259 -16.90 19.43 -4.06
CA GLN A 259 -16.71 19.08 -2.64
C GLN A 259 -15.53 18.14 -2.36
N ASN A 260 -14.91 17.58 -3.39
CA ASN A 260 -13.93 16.50 -3.30
C ASN A 260 -12.80 16.72 -4.31
N ILE A 261 -12.40 17.98 -4.47
CA ILE A 261 -11.22 18.37 -5.24
C ILE A 261 -10.02 18.38 -4.29
N PHE A 262 -8.97 17.64 -4.64
CA PHE A 262 -7.75 17.53 -3.85
C PHE A 262 -6.51 18.11 -4.56
N GLY A 263 -6.67 18.50 -5.81
CA GLY A 263 -5.65 19.25 -6.56
C GLY A 263 -6.23 19.81 -7.84
N LEU A 264 -5.68 20.91 -8.33
CA LEU A 264 -6.09 21.50 -9.60
C LEU A 264 -4.93 22.20 -10.31
N GLN A 265 -5.12 22.49 -11.60
CA GLN A 265 -4.24 23.24 -12.48
C GLN A 265 -5.07 23.94 -13.56
N PHE A 266 -4.57 25.07 -14.06
CA PHE A 266 -5.20 25.81 -15.16
C PHE A 266 -4.46 25.60 -16.47
N GLY A 267 -5.23 25.53 -17.55
CA GLY A 267 -4.71 25.74 -18.90
C GLY A 267 -4.28 27.18 -19.11
N LYS A 268 -3.45 27.42 -20.13
CA LYS A 268 -2.96 28.77 -20.48
C LYS A 268 -4.08 29.76 -20.84
N ASP A 269 -5.26 29.26 -21.15
CA ASP A 269 -6.45 30.05 -21.46
C ASP A 269 -7.19 30.56 -20.21
N ASN A 270 -6.74 30.19 -19.00
CA ASN A 270 -7.38 30.48 -17.71
C ASN A 270 -8.86 30.06 -17.61
N LYS A 271 -9.30 29.19 -18.51
CA LYS A 271 -10.69 28.69 -18.59
C LYS A 271 -10.75 27.17 -18.53
N THR A 272 -9.72 26.50 -19.05
CA THR A 272 -9.60 25.05 -18.93
C THR A 272 -9.08 24.71 -17.54
N LEU A 273 -9.85 23.94 -16.79
CA LEU A 273 -9.50 23.42 -15.47
C LEU A 273 -9.12 21.94 -15.60
N LEU A 274 -7.96 21.56 -15.08
CA LEU A 274 -7.58 20.19 -14.80
C LEU A 274 -7.65 19.99 -13.29
N TYR A 275 -8.37 18.98 -12.79
CA TYR A 275 -8.47 18.76 -11.35
C TYR A 275 -8.51 17.28 -11.00
N ALA A 276 -7.99 16.97 -9.81
CA ALA A 276 -8.05 15.65 -9.20
C ALA A 276 -9.33 15.56 -8.37
N TYR A 277 -10.16 14.56 -8.69
CA TYR A 277 -11.35 14.20 -7.93
C TYR A 277 -11.17 12.81 -7.32
N SER A 278 -11.53 12.68 -6.05
CA SER A 278 -11.35 11.46 -5.27
C SER A 278 -12.36 11.42 -4.12
N THR A 279 -12.72 10.22 -3.67
CA THR A 279 -13.44 10.05 -2.40
C THR A 279 -12.77 8.93 -1.61
N ALA A 280 -13.10 8.76 -0.34
CA ALA A 280 -12.59 7.64 0.44
C ALA A 280 -12.90 6.26 -0.21
N SER A 281 -13.90 6.17 -1.09
CA SER A 281 -14.25 4.96 -1.85
C SER A 281 -14.02 5.05 -3.37
N LEU A 282 -13.38 6.11 -3.87
CA LEU A 282 -13.13 6.29 -5.29
C LEU A 282 -11.68 6.70 -5.54
N PRO A 283 -10.84 5.82 -6.12
CA PRO A 283 -9.46 6.13 -6.46
C PRO A 283 -9.35 7.38 -7.34
N THR A 284 -8.41 8.25 -6.98
CA THR A 284 -8.20 9.56 -7.62
C THR A 284 -8.14 9.46 -9.15
N GLN A 285 -9.00 10.24 -9.82
CA GLN A 285 -8.96 10.45 -11.26
C GLN A 285 -8.76 11.93 -11.59
N TRP A 286 -8.13 12.20 -12.72
CA TRP A 286 -8.01 13.55 -13.26
C TRP A 286 -9.13 13.84 -14.25
N TYR A 287 -9.74 14.99 -14.09
CA TYR A 287 -10.80 15.51 -14.94
C TYR A 287 -10.37 16.81 -15.59
N ARG A 288 -10.75 16.97 -16.85
CA ARG A 288 -10.77 18.28 -17.51
C ARG A 288 -12.18 18.84 -17.44
N ALA A 289 -12.30 20.12 -17.17
CA ALA A 289 -13.56 20.86 -17.28
C ALA A 289 -13.29 22.28 -17.78
N ARG A 290 -14.37 23.03 -18.00
CA ARG A 290 -14.31 24.48 -18.18
C ARG A 290 -14.73 25.17 -16.89
N LEU A 291 -14.04 26.24 -16.53
CA LEU A 291 -14.42 27.10 -15.43
C LEU A 291 -15.08 28.38 -15.99
N GLU A 292 -16.40 28.48 -15.82
CA GLU A 292 -17.18 29.67 -16.18
C GLU A 292 -17.51 30.46 -14.92
N GLY A 293 -16.81 31.58 -14.71
CA GLY A 293 -16.85 32.31 -13.45
C GLY A 293 -16.36 31.43 -12.29
N ALA A 294 -17.27 31.00 -11.42
CA ALA A 294 -16.96 30.10 -10.31
C ALA A 294 -17.63 28.71 -10.48
N ARG A 295 -18.09 28.36 -11.68
CA ARG A 295 -18.78 27.10 -11.94
C ARG A 295 -17.95 26.17 -12.82
N ILE A 296 -17.81 24.92 -12.39
CA ILE A 296 -17.23 23.82 -13.16
C ILE A 296 -18.30 23.32 -14.14
N GLU A 297 -17.98 23.36 -15.43
CA GLU A 297 -18.86 22.94 -16.51
C GLU A 297 -18.23 21.86 -17.40
N GLY A 298 -19.05 20.87 -17.77
CA GLY A 298 -18.66 19.78 -18.67
C GLY A 298 -17.44 18.97 -18.19
N PRO A 299 -17.45 18.43 -16.95
CA PRO A 299 -16.35 17.60 -16.48
C PRO A 299 -16.22 16.34 -17.35
N ALA A 300 -15.00 16.08 -17.81
CA ALA A 300 -14.63 14.93 -18.62
C ALA A 300 -13.42 14.24 -17.98
N GLN A 301 -13.61 12.97 -17.59
CA GLN A 301 -12.54 12.15 -17.03
C GLN A 301 -11.44 11.92 -18.09
N LEU A 302 -10.19 12.21 -17.73
CA LEU A 302 -9.03 12.05 -18.62
C LEU A 302 -8.23 10.78 -18.35
N THR A 303 -8.29 10.28 -17.12
CA THR A 303 -7.47 9.15 -16.68
C THR A 303 -8.31 7.97 -16.22
N ASP A 304 -7.73 6.78 -16.32
CA ASP A 304 -8.20 5.57 -15.65
C ASP A 304 -6.97 4.85 -15.09
N ILE A 305 -6.38 5.43 -14.04
CA ILE A 305 -5.01 5.14 -13.59
C ILE A 305 -4.89 3.71 -13.02
N ASN A 306 -5.98 3.16 -12.47
CA ASN A 306 -5.97 1.90 -11.73
C ASN A 306 -7.06 0.93 -12.24
N GLN A 307 -7.06 0.61 -13.54
CA GLN A 307 -8.09 -0.23 -14.17
C GLN A 307 -8.33 -1.57 -13.46
N HIS A 308 -7.28 -2.15 -12.88
CA HIS A 308 -7.35 -3.43 -12.16
C HIS A 308 -8.22 -3.37 -10.90
N PHE A 309 -8.42 -2.20 -10.30
CA PHE A 309 -9.30 -2.01 -9.15
C PHE A 309 -10.78 -2.14 -9.49
N LYS A 310 -11.18 -1.97 -10.77
CA LYS A 310 -12.57 -2.17 -11.20
C LYS A 310 -13.10 -3.58 -10.94
N LYS A 311 -12.20 -4.57 -10.83
CA LYS A 311 -12.53 -5.97 -10.51
C LYS A 311 -12.45 -6.29 -9.01
N LYS A 312 -12.15 -5.30 -8.17
CA LYS A 312 -12.01 -5.45 -6.73
C LYS A 312 -13.18 -4.78 -6.03
N THR A 313 -13.64 -5.39 -4.94
CA THR A 313 -14.59 -4.72 -4.04
C THR A 313 -13.86 -3.63 -3.29
N ILE A 314 -14.43 -2.43 -3.35
CA ILE A 314 -13.98 -1.27 -2.59
C ILE A 314 -14.98 -1.06 -1.45
N ALA A 315 -14.46 -0.83 -0.24
CA ALA A 315 -15.30 -0.54 0.92
C ALA A 315 -16.12 0.74 0.68
N LYS A 316 -17.43 0.67 0.95
CA LYS A 316 -18.26 1.88 1.07
C LYS A 316 -17.73 2.70 2.23
N SER A 317 -17.69 4.02 2.08
CA SER A 317 -17.30 4.97 3.11
C SER A 317 -18.41 5.99 3.40
N GLU A 318 -18.34 6.61 4.57
CA GLU A 318 -19.21 7.70 5.02
C GLU A 318 -18.44 8.62 5.96
N VAL A 319 -18.58 9.93 5.79
CA VAL A 319 -18.13 10.91 6.80
C VAL A 319 -19.19 10.97 7.91
N ILE A 320 -18.82 10.54 9.10
CA ILE A 320 -19.70 10.49 10.28
C ILE A 320 -19.27 11.52 11.32
N ARG A 321 -20.22 11.89 12.18
CA ARG A 321 -20.01 12.84 13.28
C ARG A 321 -20.54 12.29 14.61
N TRP A 322 -19.91 12.69 15.70
CA TRP A 322 -20.30 12.36 17.07
C TRP A 322 -19.88 13.48 18.04
N LYS A 323 -20.36 13.41 19.29
CA LYS A 323 -19.94 14.33 20.34
C LYS A 323 -18.69 13.81 21.04
N GLY A 324 -17.61 14.57 20.97
CA GLY A 324 -16.30 14.24 21.53
C GLY A 324 -16.05 14.80 22.93
N ALA A 325 -14.79 15.04 23.24
CA ALA A 325 -14.34 15.85 24.36
C ALA A 325 -15.05 17.22 24.34
N LEU A 326 -15.24 17.79 25.52
CA LEU A 326 -15.91 19.09 25.72
C LEU A 326 -17.36 19.19 25.16
N GLY A 327 -17.94 18.11 24.64
CA GLY A 327 -19.25 18.13 23.98
C GLY A 327 -19.21 18.73 22.56
N GLU A 328 -18.02 18.94 22.01
CA GLU A 328 -17.81 19.44 20.66
C GLU A 328 -18.05 18.35 19.62
N GLU A 329 -18.31 18.74 18.37
CA GLU A 329 -18.56 17.80 17.29
C GLU A 329 -17.23 17.32 16.70
N VAL A 330 -17.00 16.01 16.73
CA VAL A 330 -15.86 15.34 16.12
C VAL A 330 -16.33 14.66 14.84
N GLU A 331 -15.49 14.67 13.82
CA GLU A 331 -15.73 14.04 12.53
C GLU A 331 -14.76 12.89 12.29
N GLY A 332 -15.16 11.93 11.45
CA GLY A 332 -14.28 10.87 10.99
C GLY A 332 -14.85 10.14 9.80
N ILE A 333 -14.03 9.28 9.19
CA ILE A 333 -14.41 8.48 8.04
C ILE A 333 -14.68 7.05 8.50
N LEU A 334 -15.88 6.57 8.22
CA LEU A 334 -16.30 5.20 8.52
C LEU A 334 -16.32 4.39 7.22
N TYR A 335 -15.51 3.34 7.17
CA TYR A 335 -15.53 2.35 6.09
C TYR A 335 -16.29 1.11 6.53
N TYR A 336 -17.12 0.59 5.63
CA TYR A 336 -17.99 -0.55 5.88
C TYR A 336 -17.31 -1.87 5.48
N PRO A 337 -17.61 -2.97 6.18
CA PRO A 337 -17.26 -4.32 5.74
C PRO A 337 -17.68 -4.56 4.29
N HIS A 338 -16.86 -5.28 3.51
CA HIS A 338 -17.21 -5.62 2.13
C HIS A 338 -18.49 -6.46 2.02
N ASN A 339 -18.79 -7.22 3.08
CA ASN A 339 -19.98 -8.06 3.23
C ASN A 339 -21.00 -7.46 4.21
N TYR A 340 -21.11 -6.13 4.27
CA TYR A 340 -22.02 -5.46 5.19
C TYR A 340 -23.49 -5.81 4.89
N GLU A 341 -24.20 -6.20 5.93
CA GLU A 341 -25.64 -6.45 5.94
C GLU A 341 -26.25 -5.73 7.16
N ALA A 342 -27.32 -4.98 6.92
CA ALA A 342 -28.01 -4.26 8.00
C ALA A 342 -28.54 -5.24 9.05
N GLY A 343 -28.39 -4.88 10.33
CA GLY A 343 -28.83 -5.71 11.47
C GLY A 343 -27.81 -6.74 11.96
N LYS A 344 -26.70 -6.95 11.24
CA LYS A 344 -25.55 -7.75 11.74
C LYS A 344 -24.55 -6.85 12.47
N LYS A 345 -23.89 -7.43 13.48
CA LYS A 345 -22.78 -6.79 14.21
C LYS A 345 -21.44 -7.27 13.63
N TYR A 346 -20.51 -6.33 13.47
CA TYR A 346 -19.20 -6.56 12.88
C TYR A 346 -18.08 -6.12 13.82
N ALA A 347 -16.86 -6.58 13.56
CA ALA A 347 -15.68 -6.03 14.25
C ALA A 347 -15.48 -4.55 13.88
N LEU A 348 -14.78 -3.80 14.74
CA LEU A 348 -14.32 -2.45 14.44
C LEU A 348 -12.80 -2.39 14.58
N VAL A 349 -12.14 -1.79 13.59
CA VAL A 349 -10.74 -1.38 13.68
C VAL A 349 -10.68 0.14 13.67
N VAL A 350 -10.19 0.74 14.74
CA VAL A 350 -9.89 2.18 14.78
C VAL A 350 -8.50 2.40 14.19
N MET A 351 -8.42 3.10 13.07
CA MET A 351 -7.17 3.48 12.41
C MET A 351 -6.92 4.96 12.64
N ILE A 352 -5.91 5.30 13.44
CA ILE A 352 -5.65 6.66 13.89
C ILE A 352 -4.52 7.26 13.03
N HIS A 353 -4.74 8.44 12.45
CA HIS A 353 -3.74 9.09 11.60
C HIS A 353 -2.51 9.57 12.38
N GLY A 354 -1.39 9.70 11.66
CA GLY A 354 -0.14 10.26 12.16
C GLY A 354 -0.15 11.79 12.16
N GLY A 355 0.80 12.40 12.88
CA GLY A 355 0.86 13.84 13.12
C GLY A 355 -0.30 14.33 13.99
N PRO A 356 -0.06 15.04 15.12
CA PRO A 356 -1.17 15.56 15.91
C PRO A 356 -1.98 16.60 15.13
N ALA A 357 -1.29 17.42 14.33
CA ALA A 357 -1.87 18.33 13.34
C ALA A 357 -2.08 17.68 11.94
N GLY A 358 -2.24 16.35 11.86
CA GLY A 358 -2.68 15.64 10.63
C GLY A 358 -4.20 15.58 10.53
N ALA A 359 -4.74 15.04 9.43
CA ALA A 359 -6.16 14.72 9.30
C ALA A 359 -6.37 13.64 8.22
N ASP A 360 -7.44 12.87 8.37
CA ASP A 360 -7.98 11.96 7.37
C ASP A 360 -9.07 12.67 6.55
N PHE A 361 -9.00 12.52 5.23
CA PHE A 361 -9.92 13.16 4.28
C PHE A 361 -10.77 12.13 3.54
N ASP A 362 -11.97 12.55 3.11
CA ASP A 362 -12.82 11.84 2.16
C ASP A 362 -12.16 11.85 0.76
N GLU A 363 -11.00 11.20 0.71
CA GLU A 363 -10.06 11.03 -0.39
C GLU A 363 -9.55 9.58 -0.34
N TRP A 364 -9.27 9.02 -1.52
CA TRP A 364 -8.68 7.69 -1.60
C TRP A 364 -7.28 7.67 -0.99
N ASP A 365 -7.14 6.99 0.14
CA ASP A 365 -5.86 6.75 0.80
C ASP A 365 -5.77 5.29 1.26
N GLU A 366 -4.92 4.53 0.58
CA GLU A 366 -4.60 3.14 0.90
C GLU A 366 -3.08 3.00 0.90
N SER A 367 -2.52 2.52 2.02
CA SER A 367 -1.08 2.39 2.19
C SER A 367 -0.72 1.17 3.04
N TRP A 368 0.56 0.82 3.05
CA TRP A 368 1.08 -0.21 3.96
C TRP A 368 0.88 0.16 5.44
N ALA A 369 0.78 1.46 5.77
CA ALA A 369 0.54 1.94 7.12
C ALA A 369 -0.95 1.78 7.52
N TYR A 370 -1.86 2.10 6.60
CA TYR A 370 -3.31 2.13 6.80
C TYR A 370 -4.04 1.24 5.78
N PRO A 371 -4.07 -0.09 6.00
CA PRO A 371 -4.61 -1.06 5.05
C PRO A 371 -6.14 -1.20 5.14
N THR A 372 -6.85 -0.10 4.91
CA THR A 372 -8.31 0.05 5.16
C THR A 372 -9.13 -1.03 4.47
N ASN A 373 -8.96 -1.22 3.16
CA ASN A 373 -9.76 -2.20 2.41
C ASN A 373 -9.46 -3.64 2.83
N LEU A 374 -8.24 -3.93 3.28
CA LEU A 374 -7.86 -5.28 3.73
C LEU A 374 -8.48 -5.65 5.08
N MET A 375 -8.73 -4.66 5.95
CA MET A 375 -9.53 -4.85 7.17
C MET A 375 -11.03 -4.97 6.86
N CYS A 376 -11.54 -4.15 5.94
CA CYS A 376 -12.94 -4.23 5.50
C CYS A 376 -13.28 -5.58 4.84
N GLN A 377 -12.33 -6.13 4.08
CA GLN A 377 -12.45 -7.46 3.46
C GLN A 377 -12.56 -8.58 4.52
N ARG A 378 -11.97 -8.40 5.70
CA ARG A 378 -12.05 -9.36 6.83
C ARG A 378 -13.33 -9.23 7.66
N GLY A 379 -14.25 -8.36 7.25
CA GLY A 379 -15.53 -8.17 7.93
C GLY A 379 -15.45 -7.18 9.09
N ALA A 380 -14.55 -6.19 9.04
CA ALA A 380 -14.51 -5.09 10.00
C ALA A 380 -15.06 -3.79 9.41
N PHE A 381 -15.72 -3.00 10.25
CA PHE A 381 -15.73 -1.56 10.06
C PHE A 381 -14.35 -0.99 10.33
N VAL A 382 -14.00 0.08 9.63
CA VAL A 382 -12.81 0.88 9.95
C VAL A 382 -13.25 2.31 10.28
N LEU A 383 -12.88 2.80 11.46
CA LEU A 383 -13.08 4.20 11.85
C LEU A 383 -11.75 4.94 11.79
N ARG A 384 -11.71 6.03 11.02
CA ARG A 384 -10.60 6.98 10.90
C ARG A 384 -11.00 8.33 11.51
N PRO A 385 -10.73 8.56 12.81
CA PRO A 385 -11.20 9.75 13.52
C PRO A 385 -10.28 10.96 13.32
N ASN A 386 -10.87 12.13 13.13
CA ASN A 386 -10.18 13.43 13.18
C ASN A 386 -10.44 14.07 14.55
N TYR A 387 -9.60 13.72 15.52
CA TYR A 387 -9.71 14.13 16.91
C TYR A 387 -9.31 15.62 17.11
N HIS A 388 -9.59 16.18 18.29
CA HIS A 388 -9.09 17.48 18.73
C HIS A 388 -7.58 17.56 18.50
N GLY A 389 -7.10 18.60 17.82
CA GLY A 389 -5.71 18.70 17.39
C GLY A 389 -5.51 18.43 15.89
N SER A 390 -6.39 17.66 15.24
CA SER A 390 -6.32 17.44 13.79
C SER A 390 -6.35 18.75 13.00
N SER A 391 -5.64 18.82 11.88
CA SER A 391 -5.71 19.98 10.99
C SER A 391 -7.04 20.03 10.24
N ASN A 392 -7.28 21.13 9.52
CA ASN A 392 -8.47 21.36 8.69
C ASN A 392 -9.77 21.77 9.44
N TYR A 393 -9.72 21.89 10.78
CA TYR A 393 -10.82 22.34 11.65
C TYR A 393 -10.59 23.73 12.29
N GLY A 394 -9.53 24.43 11.85
CA GLY A 394 -9.19 25.77 12.31
C GLY A 394 -8.32 25.82 13.56
N LEU A 395 -7.88 27.04 13.88
CA LEU A 395 -6.78 27.26 14.82
C LEU A 395 -7.11 26.78 16.24
N LYS A 396 -8.31 27.07 16.74
CA LYS A 396 -8.71 26.64 18.09
C LYS A 396 -8.69 25.13 18.23
N TRP A 397 -9.08 24.40 17.18
CA TRP A 397 -9.11 22.95 17.18
C TRP A 397 -7.70 22.36 17.14
N VAL A 398 -6.87 22.80 16.19
CA VAL A 398 -5.51 22.26 16.01
C VAL A 398 -4.60 22.52 17.23
N GLU A 399 -4.78 23.66 17.91
CA GLU A 399 -4.01 24.01 19.11
C GLU A 399 -4.57 23.43 20.43
N SER A 400 -5.76 22.83 20.40
CA SER A 400 -6.51 22.45 21.62
C SER A 400 -5.77 21.43 22.51
N ILE A 401 -4.91 20.61 21.91
CA ILE A 401 -4.11 19.58 22.59
C ILE A 401 -2.73 20.07 23.05
N GLY A 402 -2.40 21.34 22.79
CA GLY A 402 -1.17 21.97 23.26
C GLY A 402 -1.17 22.19 24.78
N ASN A 403 -0.02 22.65 25.30
CA ASN A 403 0.12 23.14 26.68
C ASN A 403 -0.37 22.16 27.78
N GLY A 404 -0.04 20.88 27.61
CA GLY A 404 -0.30 19.82 28.58
C GLY A 404 -1.60 19.04 28.37
N ASN A 405 -2.41 19.39 27.36
CA ASN A 405 -3.69 18.72 27.07
C ASN A 405 -3.54 17.46 26.22
N TYR A 406 -2.34 17.12 25.75
CA TYR A 406 -2.09 15.92 24.96
C TYR A 406 -2.65 14.66 25.64
N TYR A 407 -3.35 13.83 24.88
CA TYR A 407 -4.21 12.70 25.31
C TYR A 407 -5.54 13.06 25.98
N ASP A 408 -5.67 14.24 26.60
CA ASP A 408 -6.82 14.57 27.44
C ASP A 408 -8.07 14.88 26.61
N LEU A 409 -7.92 15.19 25.30
CA LEU A 409 -9.02 15.44 24.38
C LEU A 409 -9.14 14.35 23.31
N GLU A 410 -8.02 13.92 22.76
CA GLU A 410 -7.93 12.96 21.66
C GLU A 410 -8.46 11.58 22.05
N VAL A 411 -8.04 11.07 23.22
CA VAL A 411 -8.48 9.75 23.69
C VAL A 411 -10.00 9.75 23.94
N PRO A 412 -10.59 10.73 24.65
CA PRO A 412 -12.04 10.82 24.75
C PRO A 412 -12.79 10.97 23.43
N ASP A 413 -12.25 11.71 22.46
CA ASP A 413 -12.86 11.83 21.12
C ASP A 413 -12.97 10.46 20.44
N ILE A 414 -11.88 9.71 20.45
CA ILE A 414 -11.80 8.40 19.81
C ILE A 414 -12.74 7.42 20.51
N GLU A 415 -12.67 7.30 21.84
CA GLU A 415 -13.52 6.39 22.62
C GLU A 415 -15.02 6.69 22.42
N LYS A 416 -15.42 7.97 22.42
CA LYS A 416 -16.82 8.36 22.17
C LYS A 416 -17.26 8.07 20.75
N GLY A 417 -16.35 8.12 19.77
CA GLY A 417 -16.63 7.68 18.39
C GLY A 417 -16.91 6.18 18.31
N VAL A 418 -16.12 5.38 19.03
CA VAL A 418 -16.37 3.94 19.16
C VAL A 418 -17.72 3.68 19.84
N ASP A 419 -18.01 4.36 20.95
CA ASP A 419 -19.26 4.18 21.70
C ASP A 419 -20.49 4.58 20.87
N HIS A 420 -20.39 5.65 20.08
CA HIS A 420 -21.43 6.05 19.13
C HIS A 420 -21.75 4.94 18.12
N LEU A 421 -20.73 4.28 17.57
CA LEU A 421 -20.92 3.18 16.62
C LEU A 421 -21.48 1.92 17.27
N ILE A 422 -21.09 1.62 18.52
CA ILE A 422 -21.68 0.53 19.30
C ILE A 422 -23.15 0.82 19.60
N ALA A 423 -23.49 2.04 20.00
CA ALA A 423 -24.86 2.46 20.28
C ALA A 423 -25.76 2.40 19.03
N LYS A 424 -25.21 2.65 17.84
CA LYS A 424 -25.91 2.43 16.55
C LYS A 424 -26.20 0.95 16.23
N GLY A 425 -25.61 0.01 16.98
CA GLY A 425 -25.90 -1.42 16.87
C GLY A 425 -25.15 -2.16 15.76
N ALA A 426 -24.25 -1.50 15.02
CA ALA A 426 -23.49 -2.11 13.92
C ALA A 426 -22.19 -2.82 14.38
N ILE A 427 -21.70 -2.50 15.58
CA ILE A 427 -20.42 -2.97 16.10
C ILE A 427 -20.60 -4.00 17.21
N ASP A 428 -19.79 -5.05 17.17
CA ASP A 428 -19.58 -5.98 18.28
C ASP A 428 -18.54 -5.41 19.25
N ALA A 429 -18.97 -5.05 20.46
CA ALA A 429 -18.13 -4.43 21.48
C ALA A 429 -17.00 -5.33 21.98
N ASP A 430 -17.08 -6.65 21.76
CA ASP A 430 -16.02 -7.59 22.10
C ASP A 430 -15.02 -7.82 20.95
N ARG A 431 -15.20 -7.15 19.81
CA ARG A 431 -14.35 -7.27 18.63
C ARG A 431 -13.84 -5.90 18.18
N LEU A 432 -13.08 -5.25 19.05
CA LEU A 432 -12.44 -3.97 18.81
C LEU A 432 -10.93 -4.15 18.61
N GLY A 433 -10.39 -3.61 17.52
CA GLY A 433 -8.96 -3.44 17.27
C GLY A 433 -8.61 -1.96 17.14
N VAL A 434 -7.35 -1.62 17.39
CA VAL A 434 -6.83 -0.26 17.23
C VAL A 434 -5.46 -0.30 16.57
N MET A 435 -5.16 0.65 15.70
CA MET A 435 -3.84 0.77 15.11
C MET A 435 -3.55 2.19 14.63
N GLY A 436 -2.28 2.49 14.45
CA GLY A 436 -1.83 3.73 13.83
C GLY A 436 -0.32 3.76 13.61
N TRP A 437 0.13 4.80 12.90
CA TRP A 437 1.54 5.07 12.65
C TRP A 437 1.90 6.47 13.15
N SER A 438 3.13 6.67 13.66
CA SER A 438 3.54 7.96 14.22
C SER A 438 2.63 8.38 15.38
N ASN A 439 2.09 9.61 15.40
CA ASN A 439 1.11 10.01 16.42
C ASN A 439 -0.08 9.05 16.56
N GLY A 440 -0.52 8.43 15.47
CA GLY A 440 -1.57 7.42 15.54
C GLY A 440 -1.19 6.21 16.39
N SER A 441 0.10 5.85 16.38
CA SER A 441 0.67 4.83 17.27
C SER A 441 0.78 5.33 18.71
N ILE A 442 1.15 6.59 18.93
CA ILE A 442 1.19 7.23 20.26
C ILE A 442 -0.20 7.16 20.92
N LEU A 443 -1.26 7.51 20.17
CA LEU A 443 -2.65 7.42 20.64
C LEU A 443 -3.14 5.96 20.75
N THR A 444 -2.69 5.07 19.85
CA THR A 444 -2.94 3.62 19.97
C THR A 444 -2.39 3.09 21.30
N ILE A 445 -1.14 3.43 21.65
CA ILE A 445 -0.51 3.04 22.91
C ILE A 445 -1.29 3.62 24.09
N ALA A 446 -1.65 4.91 24.05
CA ALA A 446 -2.43 5.56 25.11
C ALA A 446 -3.78 4.85 25.35
N LEU A 447 -4.48 4.44 24.30
CA LEU A 447 -5.72 3.65 24.41
C LEU A 447 -5.49 2.30 25.10
N THR A 448 -4.42 1.57 24.76
CA THR A 448 -4.12 0.27 25.41
C THR A 448 -3.76 0.38 26.91
N VAL A 449 -3.30 1.55 27.34
CA VAL A 449 -2.96 1.85 28.75
C VAL A 449 -4.19 2.31 29.54
N THR A 450 -5.16 2.95 28.87
CA THR A 450 -6.35 3.54 29.51
C THR A 450 -7.54 2.59 29.58
N THR A 451 -7.63 1.60 28.68
CA THR A 451 -8.74 0.65 28.63
C THR A 451 -8.31 -0.74 28.14
N THR A 452 -9.11 -1.76 28.48
CA THR A 452 -8.91 -3.16 28.05
C THR A 452 -9.93 -3.63 27.01
N ARG A 453 -10.74 -2.72 26.46
CA ARG A 453 -11.79 -3.05 25.46
C ARG A 453 -11.20 -3.55 24.14
N TYR A 454 -10.02 -3.05 23.76
CA TYR A 454 -9.33 -3.44 22.53
C TYR A 454 -8.67 -4.82 22.66
N LYS A 455 -9.00 -5.71 21.73
CA LYS A 455 -8.52 -7.10 21.70
C LYS A 455 -7.24 -7.29 20.89
N VAL A 456 -6.82 -6.27 20.14
CA VAL A 456 -5.56 -6.25 19.38
C VAL A 456 -5.12 -4.81 19.14
N ALA A 457 -3.81 -4.58 19.14
CA ALA A 457 -3.21 -3.29 18.80
C ALA A 457 -2.07 -3.44 17.78
N GLY A 458 -2.01 -2.52 16.80
CA GLY A 458 -0.89 -2.35 15.87
C GLY A 458 -0.26 -0.96 16.04
N ALA A 459 0.94 -0.90 16.61
CA ALA A 459 1.62 0.35 16.99
C ALA A 459 2.91 0.53 16.17
N GLY A 460 2.88 1.36 15.13
CA GLY A 460 4.05 1.64 14.30
C GLY A 460 4.69 3.00 14.59
N ALA A 461 6.00 3.02 14.88
CA ALA A 461 6.76 4.24 15.14
C ALA A 461 6.07 5.19 16.15
N GLY A 462 5.75 4.70 17.36
CA GLY A 462 5.11 5.52 18.40
C GLY A 462 5.90 5.60 19.71
N ASP A 463 5.83 6.75 20.35
CA ASP A 463 6.48 7.08 21.62
C ASP A 463 5.84 6.42 22.85
N VAL A 464 6.71 6.06 23.79
CA VAL A 464 6.31 5.63 25.14
C VAL A 464 6.93 6.50 26.23
N GLU A 465 8.03 7.19 25.97
CA GLU A 465 8.73 8.02 26.96
C GLU A 465 9.14 9.38 26.36
N TRP A 466 8.47 10.44 26.81
CA TRP A 466 8.59 11.79 26.24
C TRP A 466 9.91 12.50 26.59
N ALA A 467 10.56 12.24 27.73
CA ALA A 467 11.84 12.89 28.02
C ALA A 467 12.95 12.34 27.09
N SER A 468 12.86 11.06 26.74
CA SER A 468 13.68 10.43 25.70
C SER A 468 13.37 10.99 24.32
N ASP A 469 12.09 11.24 23.99
CA ASP A 469 11.71 11.84 22.71
C ASP A 469 12.28 13.26 22.56
N TRP A 470 12.03 14.13 23.55
CA TRP A 470 12.59 15.48 23.64
C TRP A 470 14.09 15.56 23.32
N GLY A 471 14.86 14.56 23.77
CA GLY A 471 16.31 14.52 23.62
C GLY A 471 16.83 13.85 22.34
N ASN A 472 16.06 12.94 21.73
CA ASN A 472 16.55 12.08 20.63
C ASN A 472 15.83 12.32 19.30
N ALA A 473 14.60 12.84 19.32
CA ALA A 473 13.87 13.17 18.10
C ALA A 473 14.47 14.40 17.42
N HIS A 474 14.54 14.37 16.10
CA HIS A 474 15.08 15.47 15.29
C HIS A 474 14.34 16.80 15.52
N PHE A 475 13.08 16.74 15.95
CA PHE A 475 12.24 17.90 16.28
C PHE A 475 11.81 17.96 17.76
N GLY A 476 12.47 17.20 18.64
CA GLY A 476 11.99 16.89 20.00
C GLY A 476 11.67 18.11 20.86
N ALA A 477 12.59 19.08 20.97
CA ALA A 477 12.33 20.26 21.82
C ALA A 477 11.19 21.14 21.30
N ALA A 478 11.07 21.34 19.99
CA ALA A 478 9.98 22.12 19.40
C ALA A 478 8.62 21.42 19.62
N PHE A 479 8.58 20.12 19.38
CA PHE A 479 7.36 19.31 19.54
C PHE A 479 6.91 19.21 20.99
N ASP A 480 7.77 18.71 21.87
CA ASP A 480 7.38 18.44 23.24
C ASP A 480 7.11 19.72 24.02
N ASN A 481 7.94 20.75 23.85
CA ASN A 481 7.71 22.01 24.56
C ASN A 481 6.40 22.68 24.10
N TYR A 482 5.97 22.51 22.85
CA TYR A 482 4.67 22.99 22.39
C TYR A 482 3.52 22.20 23.03
N TYR A 483 3.55 20.87 22.93
CA TYR A 483 2.44 20.03 23.37
C TYR A 483 2.33 19.91 24.89
N PHE A 484 3.43 20.00 25.62
CA PHE A 484 3.46 19.95 27.09
C PHE A 484 3.57 21.33 27.75
N GLY A 485 3.92 22.37 26.99
CA GLY A 485 4.07 23.76 27.47
C GLY A 485 5.35 24.01 28.27
N LYS A 486 6.11 22.96 28.60
CA LYS A 486 7.38 22.99 29.36
C LYS A 486 8.27 21.87 28.89
N SER A 487 9.58 22.03 29.03
CA SER A 487 10.59 20.99 28.78
C SER A 487 10.69 19.99 29.96
N PRO A 488 11.30 18.80 29.78
CA PRO A 488 11.49 17.85 30.87
C PRO A 488 12.47 18.36 31.95
N LEU A 489 13.26 19.38 31.63
CA LEU A 489 14.15 20.07 32.59
C LEU A 489 13.36 21.01 33.52
N GLU A 490 12.27 21.59 33.01
CA GLU A 490 11.43 22.53 33.76
C GLU A 490 10.35 21.80 34.58
N ASP A 491 9.79 20.71 34.06
CA ASP A 491 8.75 19.92 34.72
C ASP A 491 8.88 18.41 34.46
N PRO A 492 9.86 17.74 35.09
CA PRO A 492 10.08 16.31 34.88
C PRO A 492 8.87 15.44 35.29
N GLN A 493 8.05 15.90 36.23
CA GLN A 493 6.88 15.15 36.70
C GLN A 493 5.76 15.13 35.67
N LEU A 494 5.58 16.21 34.90
CA LEU A 494 4.65 16.24 33.78
C LEU A 494 4.98 15.15 32.75
N TYR A 495 6.26 15.02 32.39
CA TYR A 495 6.73 14.02 31.43
C TYR A 495 6.50 12.59 31.96
N ILE A 496 6.83 12.31 33.22
CA ILE A 496 6.52 11.01 33.85
C ILE A 496 5.02 10.72 33.80
N LYS A 497 4.17 11.71 34.10
CA LYS A 497 2.71 11.56 34.11
C LYS A 497 2.14 11.28 32.71
N LYS A 498 2.67 11.94 31.68
CA LYS A 498 2.17 11.85 30.31
C LYS A 498 2.75 10.66 29.54
N SER A 499 3.99 10.23 29.84
CA SER A 499 4.65 9.08 29.23
C SER A 499 3.86 7.77 29.48
N PRO A 500 3.38 7.07 28.44
CA PRO A 500 2.74 5.76 28.59
C PRO A 500 3.64 4.70 29.24
N PHE A 501 4.96 4.81 29.08
CA PHE A 501 5.96 3.87 29.60
C PHE A 501 5.72 3.50 31.08
N TYR A 502 5.47 4.50 31.93
CA TYR A 502 5.25 4.31 33.38
C TYR A 502 3.90 3.68 33.73
N ARG A 503 3.09 3.31 32.74
CA ARG A 503 1.76 2.71 32.88
C ARG A 503 1.57 1.48 31.99
N LEU A 504 2.62 0.98 31.35
CA LEU A 504 2.56 -0.21 30.49
C LEU A 504 2.19 -1.49 31.27
N ASP A 505 2.34 -1.50 32.60
CA ASP A 505 1.88 -2.59 33.47
C ASP A 505 0.35 -2.81 33.43
N ARG A 506 -0.41 -1.82 32.93
CA ARG A 506 -1.86 -1.87 32.73
C ARG A 506 -2.28 -2.54 31.43
N VAL A 507 -1.38 -2.65 30.46
CA VAL A 507 -1.70 -3.19 29.13
C VAL A 507 -2.10 -4.67 29.24
N ARG A 508 -3.22 -5.03 28.61
CA ARG A 508 -3.69 -6.41 28.43
C ARG A 508 -3.94 -6.76 26.96
N THR A 509 -3.86 -5.77 26.08
CA THR A 509 -4.10 -5.91 24.65
C THR A 509 -2.87 -6.54 23.98
N PRO A 510 -3.04 -7.58 23.15
CA PRO A 510 -1.96 -8.12 22.32
C PRO A 510 -1.46 -7.06 21.32
N THR A 511 -0.16 -6.76 21.34
CA THR A 511 0.40 -5.61 20.62
C THR A 511 1.50 -6.04 19.65
N ILE A 512 1.40 -5.62 18.39
CA ILE A 512 2.48 -5.71 17.41
C ILE A 512 3.09 -4.32 17.18
N ILE A 513 4.43 -4.25 17.18
CA ILE A 513 5.23 -3.02 17.17
C ILE A 513 6.12 -3.00 15.92
N PHE A 514 6.26 -1.83 15.28
CA PHE A 514 7.06 -1.67 14.05
C PHE A 514 7.96 -0.43 14.09
N PHE A 515 9.24 -0.57 13.75
CA PHE A 515 10.18 0.57 13.64
C PHE A 515 11.20 0.36 12.50
N GLY A 516 11.63 1.46 11.87
CA GLY A 516 12.85 1.48 11.05
C GLY A 516 14.07 1.80 11.90
N THR A 517 15.24 1.20 11.63
CA THR A 517 16.45 1.41 12.46
C THR A 517 17.06 2.81 12.35
N GLU A 518 16.71 3.57 11.32
CA GLU A 518 17.19 4.93 11.06
C GLU A 518 16.08 5.98 11.26
N ASP A 519 15.05 5.64 12.04
CA ASP A 519 14.00 6.59 12.39
C ASP A 519 14.54 7.67 13.34
N THR A 520 14.59 8.90 12.85
CA THR A 520 14.97 10.10 13.62
C THR A 520 13.78 10.98 13.97
N ASN A 521 12.58 10.64 13.49
CA ASN A 521 11.36 11.35 13.87
C ASN A 521 10.84 10.78 15.18
N VAL A 522 10.73 9.45 15.26
CA VAL A 522 10.42 8.72 16.49
C VAL A 522 11.58 7.75 16.72
N PRO A 523 12.54 8.09 17.59
CA PRO A 523 13.75 7.31 17.79
C PRO A 523 13.46 5.83 18.05
N THR A 524 14.19 4.94 17.38
CA THR A 524 13.96 3.46 17.45
C THR A 524 13.97 2.90 18.87
N GLN A 525 14.67 3.56 19.79
CA GLN A 525 14.74 3.26 21.21
C GLN A 525 13.34 3.20 21.86
N GLN A 526 12.39 4.02 21.40
CA GLN A 526 11.00 4.01 21.86
C GLN A 526 10.34 2.64 21.62
N GLY A 527 10.56 2.06 20.44
CA GLY A 527 10.08 0.71 20.10
C GLY A 527 10.71 -0.37 20.99
N TRP A 528 12.01 -0.27 21.27
CA TRP A 528 12.69 -1.19 22.19
C TRP A 528 12.15 -1.09 23.61
N MET A 529 11.94 0.13 24.12
CA MET A 529 11.36 0.35 25.45
C MET A 529 9.96 -0.24 25.55
N HIS A 530 9.11 0.00 24.55
CA HIS A 530 7.75 -0.54 24.49
C HIS A 530 7.76 -2.08 24.48
N TYR A 531 8.53 -2.69 23.57
CA TYR A 531 8.64 -4.15 23.46
C TYR A 531 9.17 -4.79 24.74
N ARG A 532 10.29 -4.29 25.27
CA ARG A 532 10.94 -4.87 26.45
C ARG A 532 10.08 -4.75 27.70
N ALA A 533 9.38 -3.64 27.87
CA ALA A 533 8.44 -3.47 28.99
C ALA A 533 7.33 -4.53 28.92
N LEU A 534 6.61 -4.65 27.80
CA LEU A 534 5.52 -5.62 27.65
C LEU A 534 6.03 -7.07 27.74
N GLN A 535 7.16 -7.38 27.11
CA GLN A 535 7.81 -8.68 27.19
C GLN A 535 8.12 -9.06 28.65
N GLN A 536 8.75 -8.16 29.39
CA GLN A 536 9.16 -8.41 30.78
C GLN A 536 7.96 -8.55 31.71
N LEU A 537 6.89 -7.77 31.48
CA LEU A 537 5.67 -7.84 32.26
C LEU A 537 4.90 -9.15 32.03
N GLY A 538 4.95 -9.71 30.81
CA GLY A 538 4.35 -11.01 30.47
C GLY A 538 2.82 -11.07 30.62
N LYS A 539 2.13 -9.92 30.64
CA LYS A 539 0.67 -9.83 30.84
C LYS A 539 -0.14 -9.92 29.54
N THR A 540 0.53 -9.88 28.40
CA THR A 540 -0.04 -9.91 27.05
C THR A 540 1.00 -10.39 26.05
N ASP A 541 0.54 -10.83 24.88
CA ASP A 541 1.42 -11.17 23.77
C ASP A 541 1.96 -9.88 23.12
N VAL A 542 3.26 -9.87 22.81
CA VAL A 542 3.90 -8.75 22.12
C VAL A 542 4.83 -9.25 21.01
N ARG A 543 4.82 -8.56 19.87
CA ARG A 543 5.75 -8.79 18.76
C ARG A 543 6.39 -7.49 18.35
N PHE A 544 7.70 -7.50 18.08
CA PHE A 544 8.43 -6.33 17.59
C PHE A 544 9.14 -6.66 16.28
N ILE A 545 8.87 -5.86 15.25
CA ILE A 545 9.48 -5.98 13.92
C ILE A 545 10.29 -4.72 13.64
N LEU A 546 11.58 -4.94 13.37
CA LEU A 546 12.56 -3.89 13.11
C LEU A 546 13.00 -3.96 11.65
N PHE A 547 13.00 -2.83 10.94
CA PHE A 547 13.33 -2.74 9.52
C PHE A 547 14.70 -2.07 9.29
N PRO A 548 15.76 -2.83 8.94
CA PRO A 548 17.10 -2.27 8.77
C PRO A 548 17.23 -1.27 7.61
N GLY A 549 17.85 -0.13 7.93
CA GLY A 549 18.09 0.98 7.01
C GLY A 549 16.82 1.71 6.57
N GLU A 550 15.69 1.49 7.25
CA GLU A 550 14.49 2.29 7.03
C GLU A 550 14.43 3.44 8.03
N LYS A 551 13.91 4.58 7.55
CA LYS A 551 13.61 5.76 8.38
C LYS A 551 12.20 5.66 8.96
N HIS A 552 11.61 6.79 9.33
CA HIS A 552 10.25 6.88 9.87
C HIS A 552 9.17 6.20 9.01
N SER A 553 9.33 6.25 7.69
CA SER A 553 8.42 5.61 6.73
C SER A 553 9.21 4.61 5.86
N PRO A 554 9.04 3.29 6.06
CA PRO A 554 9.68 2.27 5.24
C PRO A 554 9.45 2.49 3.73
N GLN A 555 10.53 2.52 2.96
CA GLN A 555 10.51 2.73 1.51
C GLN A 555 10.67 1.42 0.73
N LYS A 556 11.39 0.42 1.27
CA LYS A 556 11.58 -0.84 0.57
C LYS A 556 10.27 -1.62 0.54
N LEU A 557 9.80 -1.97 -0.66
CA LEU A 557 8.54 -2.71 -0.86
C LEU A 557 8.49 -4.03 -0.06
N VAL A 558 9.64 -4.70 0.12
CA VAL A 558 9.73 -5.93 0.93
C VAL A 558 9.42 -5.68 2.41
N HIS A 559 9.84 -4.54 2.97
CA HIS A 559 9.55 -4.16 4.35
C HIS A 559 8.10 -3.72 4.51
N GLN A 560 7.60 -2.92 3.57
CA GLN A 560 6.18 -2.54 3.53
C GLN A 560 5.27 -3.78 3.47
N ARG A 561 5.60 -4.75 2.61
CA ARG A 561 4.87 -6.01 2.51
C ARG A 561 4.96 -6.83 3.80
N ARG A 562 6.15 -6.95 4.39
CA ARG A 562 6.34 -7.69 5.64
C ARG A 562 5.54 -7.08 6.79
N LYS A 563 5.54 -5.75 6.94
CA LYS A 563 4.71 -5.03 7.91
C LYS A 563 3.25 -5.44 7.76
N LEU A 564 2.73 -5.33 6.54
CA LEU A 564 1.33 -5.62 6.23
C LEU A 564 0.96 -7.09 6.52
N GLU A 565 1.76 -8.04 6.04
CA GLU A 565 1.52 -9.47 6.25
C GLU A 565 1.48 -9.83 7.75
N GLU A 566 2.42 -9.31 8.52
CA GLU A 566 2.55 -9.57 9.96
C GLU A 566 1.44 -8.93 10.78
N GLU A 567 1.08 -7.68 10.47
CA GLU A 567 -0.02 -6.98 11.13
C GLU A 567 -1.35 -7.68 10.84
N LEU A 568 -1.62 -8.03 9.59
CA LEU A 568 -2.83 -8.75 9.22
C LEU A 568 -2.89 -10.12 9.89
N ALA A 569 -1.80 -10.87 9.94
CA ALA A 569 -1.73 -12.14 10.66
C ALA A 569 -1.99 -11.97 12.17
N TRP A 570 -1.49 -10.88 12.76
CA TRP A 570 -1.73 -10.53 14.16
C TRP A 570 -3.22 -10.25 14.42
N PHE A 571 -3.84 -9.42 13.59
CA PHE A 571 -5.28 -9.15 13.67
C PHE A 571 -6.12 -10.40 13.36
N ASP A 572 -5.70 -11.23 12.41
CA ASP A 572 -6.34 -12.51 12.09
C ASP A 572 -6.32 -13.46 13.30
N LYS A 573 -5.25 -13.45 14.11
CA LYS A 573 -5.15 -14.24 15.33
C LYS A 573 -6.02 -13.70 16.47
N TYR A 574 -5.92 -12.40 16.76
CA TYR A 574 -6.51 -11.86 17.99
C TYR A 574 -7.91 -11.29 17.81
N LEU A 575 -8.23 -10.70 16.66
CA LEU A 575 -9.52 -10.04 16.41
C LEU A 575 -10.47 -10.90 15.56
N PHE A 576 -9.99 -11.39 14.42
CA PHE A 576 -10.84 -12.13 13.47
C PHE A 576 -10.96 -13.62 13.78
N LYS A 577 -10.01 -14.18 14.54
CA LYS A 577 -9.92 -15.61 14.87
C LYS A 577 -9.86 -16.51 13.61
N THR A 578 -9.17 -16.03 12.58
CA THR A 578 -9.03 -16.64 11.25
C THR A 578 -7.60 -17.12 10.96
N ALA A 579 -6.63 -16.79 11.82
CA ALA A 579 -5.24 -17.21 11.63
C ALA A 579 -5.13 -18.74 11.55
N LYS A 580 -4.41 -19.22 10.55
CA LYS A 580 -4.05 -20.63 10.39
C LYS A 580 -2.61 -20.81 10.82
N GLU A 581 -2.32 -21.88 11.56
CA GLU A 581 -0.93 -22.27 11.80
C GLU A 581 -0.31 -22.73 10.48
N GLU A 582 0.64 -21.95 9.97
CA GLU A 582 1.47 -22.38 8.85
C GLU A 582 2.66 -23.16 9.38
N ASN A 583 2.82 -24.40 8.93
CA ASN A 583 4.01 -25.18 9.22
C ASN A 583 5.08 -24.88 8.17
N GLU A 584 6.01 -23.99 8.52
CA GLU A 584 7.13 -23.60 7.64
C GLU A 584 8.21 -24.69 7.50
N SER A 585 8.07 -25.84 8.20
CA SER A 585 9.08 -26.90 8.22
C SER A 585 9.19 -27.67 6.90
N PHE A 586 8.27 -27.47 5.96
CA PHE A 586 8.32 -28.13 4.66
C PHE A 586 7.64 -27.30 3.56
N LYS A 587 8.13 -27.41 2.32
CA LYS A 587 7.51 -26.74 1.17
C LYS A 587 6.11 -27.32 0.91
N PRO A 588 5.12 -26.51 0.46
CA PRO A 588 3.74 -26.95 0.21
C PRO A 588 3.58 -28.10 -0.80
N ASP A 589 4.61 -28.39 -1.59
CA ASP A 589 4.69 -29.46 -2.58
C ASP A 589 5.82 -30.46 -2.33
N SER A 590 6.42 -30.45 -1.13
CA SER A 590 7.35 -31.50 -0.72
C SER A 590 6.64 -32.86 -0.64
N PRO A 591 7.38 -33.99 -0.72
CA PRO A 591 6.80 -35.32 -0.55
C PRO A 591 5.97 -35.48 0.74
N LEU A 592 6.40 -34.84 1.84
CA LEU A 592 5.65 -34.84 3.10
C LEU A 592 4.33 -34.05 2.99
N ALA A 593 4.33 -32.89 2.32
CA ALA A 593 3.11 -32.13 2.07
C ALA A 593 2.12 -32.91 1.21
N VAL A 594 2.60 -33.59 0.17
CA VAL A 594 1.77 -34.45 -0.70
C VAL A 594 1.20 -35.60 0.12
N ALA A 595 2.01 -36.31 0.90
CA ALA A 595 1.56 -37.41 1.77
C ALA A 595 0.49 -36.96 2.79
N LEU A 596 0.66 -35.78 3.40
CA LEU A 596 -0.34 -35.22 4.33
C LEU A 596 -1.66 -34.86 3.64
N LYS A 597 -1.61 -34.42 2.37
CA LYS A 597 -2.82 -34.19 1.56
C LYS A 597 -3.49 -35.51 1.18
N LEU A 598 -2.73 -36.52 0.77
CA LEU A 598 -3.25 -37.86 0.45
C LEU A 598 -3.88 -38.54 1.65
N LYS A 599 -3.36 -38.35 2.86
CA LYS A 599 -3.98 -38.86 4.11
C LYS A 599 -5.41 -38.32 4.32
N LYS A 600 -5.74 -37.17 3.75
CA LYS A 600 -7.11 -36.60 3.81
C LYS A 600 -8.05 -37.22 2.77
N ALA A 601 -7.53 -37.89 1.74
CA ALA A 601 -8.36 -38.60 0.79
C ALA A 601 -9.13 -39.71 1.52
N LYS A 602 -10.40 -39.88 1.14
CA LYS A 602 -11.25 -40.90 1.73
C LYS A 602 -10.77 -42.28 1.29
N GLY A 603 -10.81 -43.24 2.22
CA GLY A 603 -10.41 -44.60 1.94
C GLY A 603 -11.08 -45.62 2.85
N ASP A 604 -11.04 -46.87 2.40
CA ASP A 604 -11.45 -48.06 3.13
C ASP A 604 -10.23 -48.95 3.38
N GLY A 605 -9.71 -48.90 4.60
CA GLY A 605 -8.38 -49.44 4.91
C GLY A 605 -7.30 -48.76 4.09
N ALA A 606 -6.60 -49.53 3.25
CA ALA A 606 -5.56 -49.02 2.36
C ALA A 606 -6.08 -48.55 0.99
N ARG A 607 -7.38 -48.72 0.69
CA ARG A 607 -7.94 -48.46 -0.66
C ARG A 607 -8.54 -47.06 -0.75
N TYR A 608 -8.21 -46.30 -1.79
CA TYR A 608 -8.82 -44.98 -2.03
C TYR A 608 -10.28 -45.12 -2.50
N GLY A 609 -11.16 -44.29 -1.94
CA GLY A 609 -12.58 -44.25 -2.26
C GLY A 609 -13.48 -44.15 -1.02
N LEU A 610 -14.77 -44.15 -1.27
CA LEU A 610 -15.83 -44.17 -0.27
C LEU A 610 -16.52 -45.53 -0.31
N VAL A 611 -16.85 -46.11 0.83
CA VAL A 611 -17.77 -47.25 0.88
C VAL A 611 -19.19 -46.69 0.94
N ASP A 612 -20.01 -47.02 -0.05
CA ASP A 612 -21.42 -46.65 -0.02
C ASP A 612 -22.22 -47.49 0.98
N LYS A 613 -23.51 -47.19 1.11
CA LYS A 613 -24.43 -47.87 2.02
C LYS A 613 -24.56 -49.38 1.76
N ASP A 614 -24.22 -49.84 0.56
CA ASP A 614 -24.35 -51.22 0.11
C ASP A 614 -23.00 -51.96 0.15
N GLY A 615 -21.96 -51.34 0.72
CA GLY A 615 -20.62 -51.91 0.86
C GLY A 615 -19.74 -51.78 -0.37
N CYS A 616 -20.13 -50.98 -1.37
CA CYS A 616 -19.39 -50.81 -2.62
C CYS A 616 -18.36 -49.68 -2.51
N LEU A 617 -17.12 -49.94 -2.94
CA LEU A 617 -16.07 -48.92 -3.00
C LEU A 617 -16.24 -48.04 -4.25
N ILE A 618 -16.68 -46.81 -4.05
CA ILE A 618 -16.93 -45.80 -5.09
C ILE A 618 -15.87 -44.68 -5.06
N PRO A 619 -15.65 -43.95 -6.17
CA PRO A 619 -14.67 -42.87 -6.21
C PRO A 619 -15.07 -41.66 -5.35
N GLU A 620 -14.09 -41.07 -4.66
CA GLU A 620 -14.24 -39.75 -4.04
C GLU A 620 -14.22 -38.66 -5.12
N THR A 621 -15.10 -37.67 -5.02
CA THR A 621 -15.14 -36.51 -5.93
C THR A 621 -14.86 -35.21 -5.18
N VAL A 622 -14.23 -34.26 -5.87
CA VAL A 622 -13.85 -32.93 -5.36
C VAL A 622 -14.19 -31.85 -6.37
N LYS A 623 -14.29 -30.59 -5.90
CA LYS A 623 -14.53 -29.45 -6.78
C LYS A 623 -13.24 -28.95 -7.41
N HIS A 624 -13.13 -29.02 -8.73
CA HIS A 624 -11.96 -28.52 -9.47
C HIS A 624 -12.37 -28.06 -10.88
N ALA A 625 -11.80 -26.96 -11.36
CA ALA A 625 -12.09 -26.39 -12.68
C ALA A 625 -13.60 -26.21 -13.00
N GLY A 626 -14.43 -25.93 -11.98
CA GLY A 626 -15.89 -25.79 -12.14
C GLY A 626 -16.68 -27.12 -12.17
N LEU A 627 -16.00 -28.26 -11.99
CA LEU A 627 -16.58 -29.61 -11.99
C LEU A 627 -16.54 -30.24 -10.60
N GLU A 628 -17.46 -31.16 -10.32
CA GLU A 628 -17.33 -32.14 -9.22
C GLU A 628 -16.75 -33.43 -9.82
N ILE A 629 -15.42 -33.60 -9.73
CA ILE A 629 -14.65 -34.60 -10.48
C ILE A 629 -13.97 -35.59 -9.54
N GLY A 630 -13.74 -36.82 -10.01
CA GLY A 630 -12.95 -37.82 -9.29
C GLY A 630 -11.60 -37.25 -8.83
N ARG A 631 -11.29 -37.42 -7.54
CA ARG A 631 -10.02 -36.98 -6.95
C ARG A 631 -8.83 -37.65 -7.64
N PHE A 632 -9.02 -38.90 -8.07
CA PHE A 632 -8.08 -39.74 -8.79
C PHE A 632 -8.75 -40.28 -10.06
N GLU A 633 -7.95 -40.84 -10.96
CA GLU A 633 -8.42 -41.81 -11.95
C GLU A 633 -9.11 -42.99 -11.23
N ILE A 634 -10.06 -43.67 -11.89
CA ILE A 634 -10.71 -44.83 -11.28
C ILE A 634 -9.67 -45.88 -10.95
N THR A 635 -9.61 -46.33 -9.70
CA THR A 635 -8.60 -47.30 -9.26
C THR A 635 -8.98 -48.72 -9.66
N ARG A 636 -8.00 -49.62 -9.71
CA ARG A 636 -8.24 -51.05 -9.98
C ARG A 636 -9.23 -51.67 -8.99
N ALA A 637 -9.16 -51.30 -7.71
CA ALA A 637 -10.10 -51.77 -6.69
C ALA A 637 -11.53 -51.24 -6.89
N GLN A 638 -11.68 -49.99 -7.35
CA GLN A 638 -12.99 -49.41 -7.67
C GLN A 638 -13.57 -50.05 -8.93
N TYR A 639 -12.75 -50.27 -9.98
CA TYR A 639 -13.21 -50.90 -11.22
C TYR A 639 -13.62 -52.36 -11.01
N ALA A 640 -12.91 -53.11 -10.16
CA ALA A 640 -13.26 -54.48 -9.80
C ALA A 640 -14.59 -54.61 -9.02
N GLN A 641 -15.18 -53.50 -8.56
CA GLN A 641 -16.56 -53.52 -8.05
C GLN A 641 -17.60 -53.69 -9.15
N PHE A 642 -17.34 -53.09 -10.32
CA PHE A 642 -18.15 -53.19 -11.52
C PHE A 642 -17.90 -54.50 -12.27
N ASP A 643 -16.64 -54.81 -12.55
CA ASP A 643 -16.23 -56.01 -13.28
C ASP A 643 -15.49 -56.98 -12.35
N LYS A 644 -16.20 -58.00 -11.85
CA LYS A 644 -15.63 -59.02 -10.97
C LYS A 644 -14.58 -59.91 -11.66
N GLY A 645 -14.51 -59.88 -13.00
CA GLY A 645 -13.47 -60.54 -13.78
C GLY A 645 -12.18 -59.74 -13.89
N TYR A 646 -12.18 -58.46 -13.49
CA TYR A 646 -11.00 -57.60 -13.55
C TYR A 646 -9.97 -58.01 -12.48
N LYS A 647 -8.80 -58.48 -12.94
CA LYS A 647 -7.75 -58.97 -12.05
C LYS A 647 -7.01 -57.81 -11.38
N VAL A 648 -7.05 -57.76 -10.06
CA VAL A 648 -6.28 -56.81 -9.23
C VAL A 648 -5.11 -57.55 -8.60
N GLU A 649 -3.89 -57.18 -8.97
CA GLU A 649 -2.68 -57.70 -8.34
C GLU A 649 -2.58 -57.21 -6.88
N PRO A 650 -2.19 -58.06 -5.92
CA PRO A 650 -2.00 -57.64 -4.54
C PRO A 650 -1.04 -56.46 -4.42
N GLY A 651 -1.44 -55.42 -3.68
CA GLY A 651 -0.65 -54.18 -3.53
C GLY A 651 -0.76 -53.19 -4.69
N LYS A 652 -1.63 -53.45 -5.67
CA LYS A 652 -1.94 -52.56 -6.81
C LYS A 652 -3.38 -52.06 -6.81
N GLU A 653 -4.06 -52.14 -5.67
CA GLU A 653 -5.47 -51.77 -5.51
C GLU A 653 -5.74 -50.31 -5.90
N ASN A 654 -4.80 -49.43 -5.58
CA ASN A 654 -4.83 -47.99 -5.84
C ASN A 654 -4.11 -47.57 -7.14
N TYR A 655 -3.66 -48.52 -7.97
CA TYR A 655 -3.21 -48.16 -9.31
C TYR A 655 -4.41 -47.78 -10.18
N PRO A 656 -4.24 -46.93 -11.20
CA PRO A 656 -5.34 -46.64 -12.11
C PRO A 656 -5.81 -47.91 -12.82
N ALA A 657 -7.12 -48.04 -12.99
CA ALA A 657 -7.71 -49.03 -13.85
C ALA A 657 -7.27 -48.72 -15.29
N ASN A 658 -6.56 -49.68 -15.88
CA ASN A 658 -5.90 -49.52 -17.16
C ASN A 658 -6.33 -50.61 -18.15
N ASN A 659 -6.05 -50.42 -19.44
CA ASN A 659 -6.58 -51.24 -20.53
C ASN A 659 -8.11 -51.24 -20.59
N ILE A 660 -8.70 -50.07 -20.35
CA ILE A 660 -10.14 -49.85 -20.38
C ILE A 660 -10.54 -49.26 -21.72
N SER A 661 -11.56 -49.79 -22.38
CA SER A 661 -12.16 -49.21 -23.58
C SER A 661 -13.14 -48.07 -23.25
N PHE A 662 -13.47 -47.25 -24.24
CA PHE A 662 -14.45 -46.18 -24.06
C PHE A 662 -15.82 -46.71 -23.59
N GLU A 663 -16.28 -47.81 -24.18
CA GLU A 663 -17.54 -48.46 -23.85
C GLU A 663 -17.54 -49.01 -22.43
N GLN A 664 -16.41 -49.55 -21.98
CA GLN A 664 -16.23 -50.02 -20.60
C GLN A 664 -16.26 -48.86 -19.60
N ALA A 665 -15.57 -47.75 -19.90
CA ALA A 665 -15.56 -46.54 -19.07
C ALA A 665 -16.97 -45.93 -18.96
N ARG A 666 -17.73 -45.92 -20.07
CA ARG A 666 -19.12 -45.48 -20.10
C ARG A 666 -20.02 -46.41 -19.29
N ALA A 667 -19.89 -47.73 -19.48
CA ALA A 667 -20.67 -48.74 -18.76
C ALA A 667 -20.42 -48.67 -17.25
N TYR A 668 -19.16 -48.45 -16.83
CA TYR A 668 -18.82 -48.20 -15.44
C TYR A 668 -19.52 -46.94 -14.89
N SER A 669 -19.49 -45.83 -15.63
CA SER A 669 -20.12 -44.57 -15.20
C SER A 669 -21.64 -44.72 -15.05
N GLU A 670 -22.28 -45.43 -15.98
CA GLU A 670 -23.72 -45.76 -15.92
C GLU A 670 -24.05 -46.69 -14.75
N TRP A 671 -23.20 -47.69 -14.49
CA TRP A 671 -23.32 -48.58 -13.33
C TRP A 671 -23.17 -47.82 -12.01
N LEU A 672 -22.14 -46.97 -11.90
CA LEU A 672 -21.87 -46.17 -10.70
C LEU A 672 -23.04 -45.23 -10.42
N SER A 673 -23.66 -44.68 -11.47
CA SER A 673 -24.84 -43.85 -11.34
C SER A 673 -26.02 -44.60 -10.73
N LYS A 674 -26.25 -45.84 -11.18
CA LYS A 674 -27.30 -46.71 -10.67
C LYS A 674 -27.03 -47.15 -9.23
N ALA A 675 -25.79 -47.52 -8.92
CA ALA A 675 -25.40 -47.98 -7.59
C ALA A 675 -25.55 -46.88 -6.53
N THR A 676 -25.17 -45.65 -6.87
CA THR A 676 -25.15 -44.53 -5.91
C THR A 676 -26.45 -43.70 -5.89
N GLY A 677 -27.28 -43.81 -6.92
CA GLY A 677 -28.43 -42.93 -7.14
C GLY A 677 -28.04 -41.48 -7.49
N GLN A 678 -26.77 -41.22 -7.82
CA GLN A 678 -26.26 -39.92 -8.24
C GLN A 678 -25.77 -40.00 -9.68
N LEU A 679 -25.83 -38.91 -10.44
CA LEU A 679 -25.38 -38.93 -11.84
C LEU A 679 -23.84 -38.89 -11.92
N TYR A 680 -23.25 -39.93 -12.50
CA TYR A 680 -21.83 -40.03 -12.85
C TYR A 680 -21.67 -40.26 -14.36
N ARG A 681 -20.68 -39.59 -14.95
CA ARG A 681 -20.40 -39.65 -16.38
C ARG A 681 -18.91 -39.43 -16.65
N LEU A 682 -18.50 -39.65 -17.89
CA LEU A 682 -17.23 -39.14 -18.40
C LEU A 682 -17.32 -37.62 -18.64
N ALA A 683 -16.19 -36.93 -18.55
CA ALA A 683 -16.11 -35.51 -18.91
C ALA A 683 -16.42 -35.31 -20.40
N THR A 684 -16.95 -34.15 -20.78
CA THR A 684 -16.99 -33.76 -22.20
C THR A 684 -15.60 -33.32 -22.65
N GLU A 685 -15.37 -33.31 -23.96
CA GLU A 685 -14.12 -32.81 -24.56
C GLU A 685 -13.80 -31.38 -24.08
N GLU A 686 -14.78 -30.48 -24.00
CA GLU A 686 -14.55 -29.10 -23.56
C GLU A 686 -14.21 -28.99 -22.06
N GLU A 687 -14.90 -29.80 -21.22
CA GLU A 687 -14.60 -29.87 -19.79
C GLU A 687 -13.18 -30.41 -19.57
N ALA A 688 -12.77 -31.40 -20.36
CA ALA A 688 -11.44 -31.97 -20.35
C ALA A 688 -10.35 -30.99 -20.84
N GLU A 689 -10.61 -30.20 -21.88
CA GLU A 689 -9.70 -29.13 -22.31
C GLU A 689 -9.41 -28.16 -21.17
N SER A 690 -10.45 -27.73 -20.45
CA SER A 690 -10.29 -26.84 -19.29
C SER A 690 -9.55 -27.53 -18.14
N LEU A 691 -9.79 -28.83 -17.93
CA LEU A 691 -9.17 -29.61 -16.87
C LEU A 691 -7.66 -29.77 -17.09
N TYR A 692 -7.24 -30.04 -18.32
CA TYR A 692 -5.84 -30.31 -18.68
C TYR A 692 -5.06 -29.07 -19.14
N ALA A 693 -5.69 -27.90 -19.26
CA ALA A 693 -5.04 -26.65 -19.67
C ALA A 693 -3.97 -26.13 -18.68
N THR A 694 -3.97 -26.62 -17.44
CA THR A 694 -3.00 -26.21 -16.42
C THR A 694 -1.94 -27.31 -16.25
N PRO A 695 -0.69 -27.12 -16.70
CA PRO A 695 0.32 -28.15 -16.55
C PRO A 695 0.68 -28.31 -15.07
N ALA A 696 0.33 -29.47 -14.50
CA ALA A 696 0.80 -29.88 -13.19
C ALA A 696 2.20 -30.47 -13.33
N GLY A 697 3.25 -29.64 -13.22
CA GLY A 697 4.68 -30.03 -13.08
C GLY A 697 5.18 -31.30 -13.80
N PRO A 698 6.25 -31.96 -13.31
CA PRO A 698 6.65 -33.28 -13.77
C PRO A 698 5.75 -34.35 -13.12
N GLU A 699 4.77 -34.84 -13.86
CA GLU A 699 3.90 -35.97 -13.49
C GLU A 699 4.37 -37.30 -14.09
N ASN A 700 3.60 -38.40 -13.95
CA ASN A 700 3.95 -39.70 -14.50
C ASN A 700 3.82 -39.69 -16.04
N THR A 701 4.86 -39.23 -16.72
CA THR A 701 4.98 -39.16 -18.17
C THR A 701 6.31 -39.74 -18.64
N LEU A 702 6.48 -39.88 -19.95
CA LEU A 702 7.73 -40.38 -20.50
C LEU A 702 8.93 -39.46 -20.15
N ASP A 703 8.70 -38.14 -20.06
CA ASP A 703 9.69 -37.15 -19.64
C ASP A 703 10.18 -37.38 -18.21
N PHE A 704 9.29 -37.77 -17.30
CA PHE A 704 9.65 -38.10 -15.93
C PHE A 704 10.58 -39.32 -15.88
N TRP A 705 10.26 -40.37 -16.64
CA TRP A 705 11.08 -41.58 -16.69
C TRP A 705 12.41 -41.38 -17.43
N ALA A 706 12.45 -40.46 -18.41
CA ALA A 706 13.68 -40.08 -19.09
C ALA A 706 14.56 -39.11 -18.27
N GLY A 707 13.97 -38.39 -17.31
CA GLY A 707 14.64 -37.33 -16.54
C GLY A 707 14.90 -36.04 -17.33
N HIS A 708 14.35 -35.92 -18.54
CA HIS A 708 14.46 -34.75 -19.42
C HIS A 708 13.27 -34.68 -20.39
N ALA A 709 13.12 -33.54 -21.08
CA ALA A 709 12.09 -33.40 -22.11
C ALA A 709 12.35 -34.37 -23.28
N VAL A 710 11.36 -35.18 -23.64
CA VAL A 710 11.50 -36.25 -24.64
C VAL A 710 11.04 -35.79 -26.02
N ASN A 711 11.90 -35.93 -27.03
CA ASN A 711 11.54 -35.71 -28.43
C ASN A 711 10.97 -37.00 -29.08
N PRO A 712 10.36 -36.92 -30.28
CA PRO A 712 9.76 -38.09 -30.93
C PRO A 712 10.69 -39.29 -31.15
N ASP A 713 11.97 -39.05 -31.43
CA ASP A 713 12.96 -40.11 -31.66
C ASP A 713 13.35 -40.83 -30.37
N ASP A 714 13.52 -40.05 -29.29
CA ASP A 714 13.76 -40.56 -27.95
C ASP A 714 12.56 -41.37 -27.44
N ALA A 715 11.33 -40.93 -27.72
CA ALA A 715 10.13 -41.67 -27.35
C ALA A 715 10.08 -43.07 -27.99
N ALA A 716 10.46 -43.18 -29.27
CA ALA A 716 10.54 -44.46 -29.97
C ALA A 716 11.64 -45.38 -29.41
N ARG A 717 12.79 -44.81 -29.01
CA ARG A 717 13.87 -45.56 -28.36
C ARG A 717 13.48 -46.05 -26.97
N LEU A 718 12.87 -45.18 -26.16
CA LEU A 718 12.43 -45.48 -24.79
C LEU A 718 11.34 -46.56 -24.78
N SER A 719 10.42 -46.56 -25.75
CA SER A 719 9.38 -47.59 -25.88
C SER A 719 9.94 -49.02 -25.89
N ARG A 720 11.10 -49.23 -26.55
CA ARG A 720 11.78 -50.55 -26.55
C ARG A 720 12.40 -50.87 -25.18
N LYS A 721 12.95 -49.87 -24.51
CA LYS A 721 13.54 -50.00 -23.17
C LYS A 721 12.51 -50.26 -22.08
N ILE A 722 11.32 -49.68 -22.18
CA ILE A 722 10.19 -49.95 -21.28
C ILE A 722 9.82 -51.44 -21.31
N GLY A 723 9.88 -52.08 -22.48
CA GLY A 723 9.66 -53.52 -22.62
C GLY A 723 10.65 -54.40 -21.83
N GLU A 724 11.87 -53.90 -21.56
CA GLU A 724 12.88 -54.61 -20.75
C GLU A 724 12.51 -54.64 -19.25
N VAL A 725 11.65 -53.72 -18.78
CA VAL A 725 11.19 -53.65 -17.38
C VAL A 725 10.21 -54.79 -17.04
N GLY A 726 9.48 -55.30 -18.04
CA GLY A 726 8.55 -56.42 -17.91
C GLY A 726 7.19 -56.07 -17.31
N GLY A 727 6.14 -56.82 -17.70
CA GLY A 727 4.75 -56.60 -17.29
C GLY A 727 3.92 -55.79 -18.32
N PRO A 728 2.59 -55.76 -18.20
CA PRO A 728 1.71 -55.13 -19.20
C PRO A 728 1.74 -53.59 -19.18
N ALA A 729 1.94 -52.96 -18.02
CA ALA A 729 1.99 -51.50 -17.87
C ALA A 729 3.04 -51.08 -16.81
N PRO A 730 4.35 -51.32 -17.04
CA PRO A 730 5.39 -51.17 -16.02
C PRO A 730 5.60 -49.75 -15.50
N LEU A 731 5.16 -48.73 -16.25
CA LEU A 731 5.36 -47.33 -15.87
C LEU A 731 4.23 -46.76 -15.00
N LEU A 732 3.14 -47.50 -14.79
CA LEU A 732 2.08 -47.03 -13.92
C LEU A 732 2.57 -46.86 -12.48
N LYS A 733 2.04 -45.86 -11.81
CA LYS A 733 2.26 -45.60 -10.39
C LYS A 733 0.92 -45.63 -9.66
N GLU A 734 0.99 -45.78 -8.34
CA GLU A 734 -0.19 -45.61 -7.51
C GLU A 734 -0.75 -44.19 -7.71
N VAL A 735 -2.06 -44.06 -7.82
CA VAL A 735 -2.70 -42.73 -7.96
C VAL A 735 -2.29 -41.82 -6.80
N GLY A 736 -2.06 -40.54 -7.09
CA GLY A 736 -1.59 -39.58 -6.10
C GLY A 736 -0.09 -39.63 -5.80
N SER A 737 0.71 -40.45 -6.50
CA SER A 737 2.17 -40.49 -6.33
C SER A 737 2.86 -39.14 -6.65
N PHE A 738 2.17 -38.24 -7.35
CA PHE A 738 2.67 -36.95 -7.80
C PHE A 738 1.87 -35.78 -7.22
N LYS A 739 2.30 -34.56 -7.52
CA LYS A 739 1.67 -33.33 -7.04
C LYS A 739 0.30 -33.14 -7.71
N GLY A 740 -0.78 -33.16 -6.94
CA GLY A 740 -2.11 -32.85 -7.47
C GLY A 740 -2.36 -31.36 -7.72
N ALA A 741 -3.30 -31.07 -8.62
CA ALA A 741 -3.77 -29.75 -9.00
C ALA A 741 -4.84 -29.22 -8.02
N GLY A 742 -4.58 -28.05 -7.44
CA GLY A 742 -5.43 -27.43 -6.41
C GLY A 742 -4.73 -27.29 -5.05
N LYS A 743 -5.09 -26.25 -4.28
CA LYS A 743 -4.39 -25.92 -3.02
C LYS A 743 -4.89 -26.75 -1.83
N ASP A 744 -6.20 -26.74 -1.61
CA ASP A 744 -6.83 -27.32 -0.41
C ASP A 744 -7.42 -28.72 -0.65
N ASP A 745 -8.09 -28.92 -1.79
CA ASP A 745 -8.61 -30.21 -2.25
C ASP A 745 -8.03 -30.54 -3.65
N PRO A 746 -6.83 -31.12 -3.72
CA PRO A 746 -6.19 -31.41 -4.99
C PRO A 746 -6.87 -32.56 -5.73
N VAL A 747 -6.90 -32.45 -7.06
CA VAL A 747 -7.14 -33.54 -8.01
C VAL A 747 -5.78 -34.04 -8.50
N PHE A 748 -5.56 -35.34 -8.48
CA PHE A 748 -4.26 -35.92 -8.81
C PHE A 748 -4.24 -36.51 -10.22
N ASP A 749 -3.01 -36.72 -10.70
CA ASP A 749 -2.69 -37.47 -11.92
C ASP A 749 -3.29 -36.86 -13.20
N LEU A 750 -3.43 -35.52 -13.27
CA LEU A 750 -3.98 -34.84 -14.46
C LEU A 750 -2.96 -34.73 -15.60
N GLY A 751 -1.69 -34.60 -15.25
CA GLY A 751 -0.53 -34.53 -16.14
C GLY A 751 0.05 -35.90 -16.52
N GLY A 752 -0.34 -37.00 -15.85
CA GLY A 752 -0.13 -38.35 -16.36
C GLY A 752 -0.22 -39.47 -15.33
N ASN A 753 -0.76 -40.60 -15.79
CA ASN A 753 -0.56 -41.98 -15.34
C ASN A 753 -1.18 -42.87 -16.42
N VAL A 754 -2.50 -42.69 -16.66
CA VAL A 754 -3.21 -43.17 -17.85
C VAL A 754 -3.83 -42.01 -18.64
N ALA A 755 -3.87 -42.12 -19.97
CA ALA A 755 -4.71 -41.24 -20.76
C ALA A 755 -6.18 -41.57 -20.54
N GLU A 756 -7.03 -40.54 -20.51
CA GLU A 756 -8.38 -40.68 -20.00
C GLU A 756 -9.44 -40.54 -21.07
N TRP A 757 -10.44 -41.42 -21.02
CA TRP A 757 -11.60 -41.37 -21.90
C TRP A 757 -12.54 -40.21 -21.57
N VAL A 758 -12.83 -39.40 -22.59
CA VAL A 758 -13.80 -38.31 -22.57
C VAL A 758 -14.79 -38.45 -23.72
N VAL A 759 -15.94 -37.78 -23.63
CA VAL A 759 -16.97 -37.78 -24.66
C VAL A 759 -16.74 -36.62 -25.63
N ALA A 760 -16.46 -36.94 -26.89
CA ALA A 760 -16.35 -35.97 -27.97
C ALA A 760 -17.73 -35.41 -28.37
N LYS A 761 -17.74 -34.31 -29.12
CA LYS A 761 -18.97 -33.64 -29.59
C LYS A 761 -19.92 -34.53 -30.39
N ASP A 762 -19.39 -35.52 -31.10
CA ASP A 762 -20.16 -36.49 -31.88
C ASP A 762 -20.63 -37.72 -31.06
N GLY A 763 -20.34 -37.74 -29.76
CA GLY A 763 -20.65 -38.84 -28.84
C GLY A 763 -19.64 -39.98 -28.85
N SER A 764 -18.59 -39.91 -29.66
CA SER A 764 -17.50 -40.89 -29.68
C SER A 764 -16.52 -40.69 -28.52
N GLY A 765 -15.71 -41.71 -28.24
CA GLY A 765 -14.68 -41.66 -27.22
C GLY A 765 -13.39 -41.01 -27.73
N ARG A 766 -12.83 -40.10 -26.94
CA ARG A 766 -11.51 -39.50 -27.18
C ARG A 766 -10.63 -39.64 -25.96
N LEU A 767 -9.35 -39.94 -26.17
CA LEU A 767 -8.34 -39.96 -25.10
C LEU A 767 -7.74 -38.57 -24.94
N MET A 768 -7.73 -38.05 -23.71
CA MET A 768 -7.15 -36.77 -23.33
C MET A 768 -6.30 -36.91 -22.05
N GLY A 769 -5.62 -35.84 -21.64
CA GLY A 769 -4.68 -35.86 -20.51
C GLY A 769 -3.29 -36.40 -20.86
N GLY A 770 -2.43 -36.51 -19.86
CA GLY A 770 -1.11 -37.15 -19.98
C GLY A 770 -1.18 -38.66 -19.76
N SER A 771 -0.12 -39.37 -20.16
CA SER A 771 0.02 -40.82 -19.95
C SER A 771 1.48 -41.17 -19.72
N ALA A 772 1.74 -42.18 -18.89
CA ALA A 772 3.09 -42.60 -18.53
C ALA A 772 3.97 -43.02 -19.72
N ASP A 773 3.35 -43.45 -20.82
CA ASP A 773 4.03 -43.86 -22.05
C ASP A 773 4.15 -42.76 -23.13
N THR A 774 3.68 -41.54 -22.84
CA THR A 774 3.70 -40.43 -23.79
C THR A 774 4.45 -39.20 -23.25
N PRO A 775 5.04 -38.37 -24.13
CA PRO A 775 5.60 -37.09 -23.73
C PRO A 775 4.53 -36.10 -23.23
N VAL A 776 4.96 -35.16 -22.37
CA VAL A 776 4.12 -34.06 -21.84
C VAL A 776 3.58 -33.20 -22.99
N ASP A 777 4.43 -32.79 -23.94
CA ASP A 777 4.00 -31.96 -25.08
C ASP A 777 3.15 -32.78 -26.05
N ALA A 778 1.86 -32.47 -26.10
CA ALA A 778 0.89 -33.08 -27.00
C ALA A 778 1.28 -32.98 -28.48
N LYS A 779 2.07 -31.97 -28.89
CA LYS A 779 2.57 -31.82 -30.26
C LYS A 779 3.71 -32.78 -30.59
N LEU A 780 4.44 -33.24 -29.57
CA LEU A 780 5.53 -34.21 -29.71
C LEU A 780 5.05 -35.66 -29.55
N ARG A 781 3.75 -35.88 -29.25
CA ARG A 781 3.12 -37.20 -29.23
C ARG A 781 2.99 -37.74 -30.66
N SER A 782 4.07 -38.36 -31.15
CA SER A 782 4.09 -39.06 -32.43
C SER A 782 3.21 -40.33 -32.44
N ARG A 783 2.74 -40.78 -31.26
CA ARG A 783 1.95 -42.00 -31.07
C ARG A 783 0.78 -41.74 -30.10
N LYS A 784 -0.34 -42.44 -30.33
CA LYS A 784 -1.43 -42.54 -29.34
C LYS A 784 -0.95 -43.34 -28.11
N PRO A 785 -1.43 -43.03 -26.90
CA PRO A 785 -1.20 -43.86 -25.72
C PRO A 785 -1.52 -45.33 -26.03
N ALA A 786 -0.68 -46.25 -25.59
CA ALA A 786 -0.94 -47.67 -25.76
C ALA A 786 -2.14 -48.10 -24.89
N PRO A 787 -2.92 -49.13 -25.29
CA PRO A 787 -4.11 -49.55 -24.54
C PRO A 787 -3.84 -49.80 -23.06
N GLU A 788 -2.67 -50.32 -22.71
CA GLU A 788 -2.30 -50.61 -21.33
C GLU A 788 -2.13 -49.35 -20.47
N TYR A 789 -2.09 -48.17 -21.08
CA TYR A 789 -2.05 -46.85 -20.43
C TYR A 789 -3.30 -46.02 -20.72
N THR A 790 -4.43 -46.65 -21.02
CA THR A 790 -5.73 -45.97 -21.14
C THR A 790 -6.65 -46.32 -19.97
N GLY A 791 -7.28 -45.29 -19.39
CA GLY A 791 -8.24 -45.40 -18.31
C GLY A 791 -9.22 -44.23 -18.34
N PHE A 792 -9.73 -43.83 -17.18
CA PHE A 792 -10.71 -42.74 -17.09
C PHE A 792 -10.90 -42.24 -15.65
N ARG A 793 -11.46 -41.04 -15.51
CA ARG A 793 -12.07 -40.54 -14.28
C ARG A 793 -13.53 -40.18 -14.51
N VAL A 794 -14.27 -40.05 -13.42
CA VAL A 794 -15.71 -39.71 -13.46
C VAL A 794 -15.95 -38.26 -13.06
N VAL A 795 -16.95 -37.64 -13.67
CA VAL A 795 -17.54 -36.36 -13.29
C VAL A 795 -18.92 -36.64 -12.72
N LYS A 796 -19.24 -36.02 -11.59
CA LYS A 796 -20.53 -36.09 -10.94
C LYS A 796 -21.39 -34.88 -11.32
N GLY A 797 -22.62 -35.14 -11.74
CA GLY A 797 -23.58 -34.12 -12.19
C GLY A 797 -23.72 -34.01 -13.70
N ALA A 798 -24.64 -33.15 -14.14
CA ALA A 798 -24.92 -32.92 -15.55
C ALA A 798 -23.77 -32.16 -16.25
N PRO A 799 -23.66 -32.20 -17.59
CA PRO A 799 -22.77 -31.32 -18.34
C PRO A 799 -22.99 -29.86 -18.00
N VAL A 800 -21.92 -29.09 -17.80
CA VAL A 800 -22.04 -27.65 -17.55
C VAL A 800 -22.45 -26.97 -18.85
N ALA A 801 -23.72 -26.54 -18.96
CA ALA A 801 -24.16 -25.68 -20.05
C ALA A 801 -23.50 -24.30 -19.89
N LYS A 802 -22.83 -23.80 -20.92
CA LYS A 802 -22.31 -22.42 -20.91
C LYS A 802 -23.47 -21.43 -20.72
N GLN A 803 -23.33 -20.54 -19.74
CA GLN A 803 -23.84 -19.17 -19.83
C GLN A 803 -22.90 -18.33 -20.69
#